data_AF-A0A3A5V0J9-F1
#
_entry.id   AF-A0A3A5V0J9-F1
#
_cell.length_a   1.000
_cell.length_b   1.000
_cell.length_c   1.000
_cell.angle_alpha   90.00
_cell.angle_beta   90.00
_cell.angle_gamma   90.00
#
_symmetry.space_group_name_H-M   'P 1'
#
loop_
_entity.id
_entity.type
_entity.pdbx_description
1 polymer ?
#
loop_
_entity_poly.entity_id
_entity_poly.type
_entity_poly.pdbx_seq_one_letter_code
_entity_poly.pdbx_strand_id
1 'polypeptide(L)'
;MSFDFKKSVKKGAKITPKKIRSKYRLRLMNRLAESQETVSELAKSVGLRMPHASAEIKRMRDEKLVSSDLEIGSRGAKIRLTEEGIKVLQMDEWYKAEEALPIPKDNNKICVLYREGTDLLFAFLRQPEEMLILVPDRLPDSKGNEGVSWNWAKLNHSDLRWFDLNEKTISMDEPEILDPQNIESYGDNNQIIGIARGKLIQGENVVSISTGEWFGQPDFRPNSLLPENSYHRGFWALGTCHQLSPIIRPKDAIVAIMEDNLYKSMLLRIAKKNVILIGDLRGVTSVESIYPLDVLDYWIEIAHPRISNQEKKKRLVALKEKISTKKRIKTSDSTWRKFRKDWNDVIFDKEGFSKEMETRGLGKNAVESIVQWSVSLDNNLQLVVDLTENISSETMLKLSLCDKLRLLIMKRDDMFFKNFDMLKVDKKRSLPWLEFVTKRGEILPLKLIEDGYKESPLGENVNKNINPWNLLGLEIESDFVSEEFEGEYLSVIMSSISQYPLGDENWANQMEARYPLAAWIASPDKGRWPRWQRLRERIDPEWLALLNLDFLPIEKLVEISDEAPESVLNMFADKLKIKLREDSDIFLRTRPIMESRKASRGVSWIAAQFLSNAPWLSENTYLDMLEWSIDAWLRNPPKKSLDAIKGVYWLFTKENNNLTEIDELMHKIKNKHKKLDDMNDVKIWSNMLDMVLDEKKLDGNEIRMIVEKMPSDWWAVESQNILLRGIRAEDGFKWTLKENVPWCSTILRPKGEKIQVPGLSEEKHPGCDFKIISEIERTLNSSTSESIMDLYDSINNSINQISPTSGRTHELVGWLAQPIEKWPYFSNEELLNGDIEITERILKRISGYDYRYV
;
A
#
# COMPACT_ATOMS: atom_id res chain seq x y z
N MET A 1 -9.44 -8.87 44.24
CA MET A 1 -9.42 -10.17 44.96
C MET A 1 -10.10 -11.16 44.06
N SER A 2 -9.34 -12.08 43.47
CA SER A 2 -9.89 -13.26 42.80
C SER A 2 -10.39 -14.19 43.90
N PHE A 3 -11.70 -14.30 44.07
CA PHE A 3 -12.24 -15.45 44.79
C PHE A 3 -12.16 -16.62 43.81
N ASP A 4 -11.26 -17.54 44.08
CA ASP A 4 -11.10 -18.77 43.32
C ASP A 4 -12.30 -19.68 43.61
N PHE A 5 -13.41 -19.43 42.89
CA PHE A 5 -14.72 -20.06 43.10
C PHE A 5 -14.70 -21.58 42.89
N LYS A 6 -13.65 -22.13 42.24
CA LYS A 6 -13.47 -23.57 42.09
C LYS A 6 -13.25 -24.30 43.42
N LYS A 7 -12.85 -23.60 44.49
CA LYS A 7 -12.53 -24.23 45.79
C LYS A 7 -13.63 -24.19 46.84
N SER A 8 -14.75 -23.49 46.62
CA SER A 8 -15.71 -23.20 47.70
C SER A 8 -17.03 -23.96 47.68
N VAL A 9 -17.26 -24.92 46.77
CA VAL A 9 -18.48 -25.73 46.79
C VAL A 9 -18.15 -27.21 46.64
N LYS A 10 -18.56 -28.03 47.63
CA LYS A 10 -18.48 -29.50 47.57
C LYS A 10 -19.26 -30.00 46.34
N LYS A 11 -18.63 -30.86 45.53
CA LYS A 11 -19.29 -31.66 44.47
C LYS A 11 -20.59 -32.27 45.04
N GLY A 12 -21.73 -32.06 44.36
CA GLY A 12 -23.02 -32.70 44.71
C GLY A 12 -23.95 -31.96 45.67
N ALA A 13 -23.79 -30.65 45.92
CA ALA A 13 -24.77 -29.88 46.70
C ALA A 13 -26.08 -29.71 45.91
N LYS A 14 -27.17 -30.36 46.36
CA LYS A 14 -28.52 -30.17 45.78
C LYS A 14 -29.00 -28.72 45.99
N ILE A 15 -29.20 -28.00 44.90
CA ILE A 15 -29.74 -26.63 44.91
C ILE A 15 -31.26 -26.69 44.74
N THR A 16 -32.00 -25.95 45.59
CA THR A 16 -33.42 -25.72 45.39
C THR A 16 -33.61 -24.35 44.70
N PRO A 17 -34.09 -24.30 43.45
CA PRO A 17 -34.22 -23.04 42.71
C PRO A 17 -35.22 -22.11 43.40
N LYS A 18 -34.88 -20.82 43.52
CA LYS A 18 -35.75 -19.83 44.18
C LYS A 18 -35.60 -18.45 43.55
N LYS A 19 -36.70 -17.95 42.97
CA LYS A 19 -36.77 -16.62 42.36
C LYS A 19 -36.68 -15.48 43.40
N ILE A 20 -35.80 -14.51 43.17
CA ILE A 20 -35.77 -13.25 43.90
C ILE A 20 -36.85 -12.33 43.30
N ARG A 21 -37.95 -12.16 44.03
CA ARG A 21 -39.11 -11.37 43.56
C ARG A 21 -38.87 -9.85 43.55
N SER A 22 -37.98 -9.35 44.41
CA SER A 22 -37.68 -7.92 44.50
C SER A 22 -36.60 -7.53 43.48
N LYS A 23 -37.00 -6.77 42.46
CA LYS A 23 -36.11 -6.23 41.43
C LYS A 23 -34.98 -5.37 42.03
N TYR A 24 -35.29 -4.53 43.01
CA TYR A 24 -34.30 -3.68 43.69
C TYR A 24 -33.28 -4.50 44.50
N ARG A 25 -33.74 -5.56 45.17
CA ARG A 25 -32.86 -6.50 45.88
C ARG A 25 -31.91 -7.18 44.91
N LEU A 26 -32.42 -7.71 43.80
CA LEU A 26 -31.61 -8.39 42.78
C LEU A 26 -30.54 -7.45 42.20
N ARG A 27 -30.88 -6.19 41.88
CA ARG A 27 -29.89 -5.22 41.38
C ARG A 27 -28.78 -4.94 42.40
N LEU A 28 -29.12 -4.77 43.68
CA LEU A 28 -28.13 -4.57 44.74
C LEU A 28 -27.21 -5.80 44.90
N MET A 29 -27.79 -7.01 44.89
CA MET A 29 -27.02 -8.25 44.97
C MET A 29 -26.12 -8.44 43.75
N ASN A 30 -26.61 -8.16 42.53
CA ASN A 30 -25.82 -8.22 41.31
C ASN A 30 -24.60 -7.30 41.38
N ARG A 31 -24.76 -6.07 41.88
CA ARG A 31 -23.64 -5.12 42.02
C ARG A 31 -22.63 -5.58 43.07
N LEU A 32 -23.11 -6.07 44.21
CA LEU A 32 -22.26 -6.59 45.28
C LEU A 32 -21.53 -7.89 44.92
N ALA A 33 -22.00 -8.63 43.91
CA ALA A 33 -21.30 -9.79 43.37
C ALA A 33 -20.05 -9.39 42.55
N GLU A 34 -20.04 -8.19 41.97
CA GLU A 34 -18.92 -7.67 41.17
C GLU A 34 -17.87 -6.97 42.05
N SER A 35 -18.31 -6.14 43.00
CA SER A 35 -17.41 -5.31 43.81
C SER A 35 -18.01 -4.93 45.17
N GLN A 36 -17.13 -4.68 46.14
CA GLN A 36 -17.53 -4.14 47.44
C GLN A 36 -17.65 -2.62 47.36
N GLU A 37 -18.80 -2.08 47.77
CA GLU A 37 -19.14 -0.66 47.62
C GLU A 37 -19.81 -0.11 48.88
N THR A 38 -19.74 1.20 49.05
CA THR A 38 -20.51 1.89 50.10
C THR A 38 -22.00 1.95 49.75
N VAL A 39 -22.87 2.16 50.75
CA VAL A 39 -24.32 2.35 50.52
C VAL A 39 -24.59 3.47 49.50
N SER A 40 -23.79 4.52 49.53
CA SER A 40 -23.94 5.68 48.64
C SER A 40 -23.60 5.37 47.19
N GLU A 41 -22.52 4.62 46.97
CA GLU A 41 -22.13 4.15 45.66
C GLU A 41 -23.15 3.14 45.10
N LEU A 42 -23.62 2.21 45.93
CA LEU A 42 -24.65 1.22 45.56
C LEU A 42 -25.98 1.87 45.15
N ALA A 43 -26.43 2.86 45.93
CA ALA A 43 -27.65 3.58 45.60
C ALA A 43 -27.53 4.28 44.25
N LYS A 44 -26.39 4.93 43.99
CA LYS A 44 -26.12 5.61 42.73
C LYS A 44 -26.02 4.63 41.55
N SER A 45 -25.28 3.53 41.71
CA SER A 45 -25.07 2.54 40.65
C SER A 45 -26.36 1.80 40.26
N VAL A 46 -27.23 1.55 41.23
CA VAL A 46 -28.51 0.84 41.02
C VAL A 46 -29.68 1.79 40.66
N GLY A 47 -29.46 3.10 40.71
CA GLY A 47 -30.49 4.11 40.45
C GLY A 47 -31.58 4.17 41.53
N LEU A 48 -31.22 3.88 42.79
CA LEU A 48 -32.11 3.91 43.95
C LEU A 48 -31.88 5.18 44.78
N ARG A 49 -32.95 5.76 45.33
CA ARG A 49 -32.77 6.82 46.35
C ARG A 49 -32.10 6.23 47.58
N MET A 50 -31.16 6.99 48.15
CA MET A 50 -30.37 6.61 49.33
C MET A 50 -31.17 5.92 50.45
N PRO A 51 -32.34 6.43 50.89
CA PRO A 51 -33.09 5.80 51.98
C PRO A 51 -33.61 4.39 51.62
N HIS A 52 -33.99 4.15 50.37
CA HIS A 52 -34.48 2.83 49.93
C HIS A 52 -33.35 1.81 49.83
N ALA A 53 -32.20 2.21 49.27
CA ALA A 53 -31.02 1.37 49.24
C ALA A 53 -30.56 1.00 50.67
N SER A 54 -30.51 1.98 51.57
CA SER A 54 -30.14 1.78 52.96
C SER A 54 -31.11 0.82 53.69
N ALA A 55 -32.42 0.98 53.50
CA ALA A 55 -33.44 0.12 54.10
C ALA A 55 -33.34 -1.33 53.60
N GLU A 56 -33.11 -1.53 52.30
CA GLU A 56 -32.99 -2.88 51.74
C GLU A 56 -31.68 -3.56 52.15
N ILE A 57 -30.57 -2.80 52.21
CA ILE A 57 -29.28 -3.30 52.74
C ILE A 57 -29.43 -3.68 54.22
N LYS A 58 -30.20 -2.92 55.01
CA LYS A 58 -30.50 -3.28 56.40
C LYS A 58 -31.22 -4.63 56.46
N ARG A 59 -32.28 -4.83 55.66
CA ARG A 59 -33.00 -6.12 55.58
C ARG A 59 -32.09 -7.27 55.15
N MET A 60 -31.28 -7.07 54.11
CA MET A 60 -30.33 -8.09 53.65
C MET A 60 -29.28 -8.43 54.73
N ARG A 61 -28.92 -7.48 55.59
CA ARG A 61 -28.01 -7.72 56.72
C ARG A 61 -28.70 -8.51 57.82
N ASP A 62 -29.96 -8.19 58.14
CA ASP A 62 -30.77 -8.95 59.10
C ASP A 62 -30.97 -10.41 58.62
N GLU A 63 -31.08 -10.61 57.30
CA GLU A 63 -31.11 -11.91 56.63
C GLU A 63 -29.72 -12.58 56.47
N LYS A 64 -28.64 -11.96 56.97
CA LYS A 64 -27.24 -12.41 56.86
C LYS A 64 -26.71 -12.58 55.43
N LEU A 65 -27.33 -11.95 54.44
CA LEU A 65 -26.94 -12.00 53.02
C LEU A 65 -25.78 -11.06 52.69
N VAL A 66 -25.58 -10.00 53.49
CA VAL A 66 -24.51 -9.01 53.31
C VAL A 66 -23.79 -8.72 54.61
N SER A 67 -22.50 -8.36 54.51
CA SER A 67 -21.66 -7.94 55.63
C SER A 67 -20.97 -6.61 55.32
N SER A 68 -20.60 -5.86 56.36
CA SER A 68 -19.78 -4.65 56.24
C SER A 68 -18.37 -4.90 56.78
N ASP A 69 -17.40 -4.19 56.22
CA ASP A 69 -16.00 -4.16 56.70
C ASP A 69 -15.82 -3.40 58.01
N LEU A 70 -16.68 -2.42 58.28
CA LEU A 70 -16.70 -1.61 59.49
C LEU A 70 -17.99 -1.83 60.31
N GLU A 71 -17.99 -1.30 61.53
CA GLU A 71 -19.16 -1.31 62.42
C GLU A 71 -20.37 -0.64 61.77
N ILE A 72 -21.55 -1.14 62.11
CA ILE A 72 -22.82 -0.74 61.50
C ILE A 72 -23.05 0.76 61.67
N GLY A 73 -23.23 1.48 60.56
CA GLY A 73 -23.47 2.92 60.54
C GLY A 73 -22.21 3.78 60.40
N SER A 74 -21.03 3.17 60.36
CA SER A 74 -19.77 3.87 60.08
C SER A 74 -19.79 4.46 58.66
N ARG A 75 -19.42 5.74 58.54
CA ARG A 75 -19.26 6.38 57.22
C ARG A 75 -18.12 5.70 56.46
N GLY A 76 -18.37 5.34 55.21
CA GLY A 76 -17.38 4.68 54.35
C GLY A 76 -17.34 3.16 54.45
N ALA A 77 -18.22 2.52 55.24
CA ALA A 77 -18.30 1.06 55.31
C ALA A 77 -18.63 0.45 53.94
N LYS A 78 -17.76 -0.43 53.44
CA LYS A 78 -17.96 -1.21 52.23
C LYS A 78 -18.75 -2.46 52.53
N ILE A 79 -19.76 -2.70 51.71
CA ILE A 79 -20.66 -3.84 51.82
C ILE A 79 -20.20 -4.91 50.86
N ARG A 80 -20.28 -6.17 51.30
CA ARG A 80 -20.01 -7.35 50.48
C ARG A 80 -21.10 -8.41 50.68
N LEU A 81 -21.32 -9.24 49.66
CA LEU A 81 -22.13 -10.44 49.82
C LEU A 81 -21.45 -11.43 50.76
N THR A 82 -22.23 -12.10 51.61
CA THR A 82 -21.80 -13.28 52.36
C THR A 82 -21.93 -14.53 51.47
N GLU A 83 -21.39 -15.66 51.92
CA GLU A 83 -21.59 -16.95 51.26
C GLU A 83 -23.08 -17.29 51.08
N GLU A 84 -23.92 -16.96 52.06
CA GLU A 84 -25.36 -17.17 51.99
C GLU A 84 -26.03 -16.24 50.97
N GLY A 85 -25.59 -14.98 50.88
CA GLY A 85 -26.01 -14.05 49.84
C GLY A 85 -25.67 -14.56 48.43
N ILE A 86 -24.48 -15.13 48.25
CA ILE A 86 -24.06 -15.75 46.98
C ILE A 86 -24.95 -16.95 46.63
N LYS A 87 -25.27 -17.83 47.59
CA LYS A 87 -26.17 -18.97 47.36
C LYS A 87 -27.57 -18.52 46.93
N VAL A 88 -28.14 -17.51 47.57
CA VAL A 88 -29.46 -16.97 47.20
C VAL A 88 -29.43 -16.42 45.77
N LEU A 89 -28.34 -15.78 45.36
CA LEU A 89 -28.17 -15.31 44.00
C LEU A 89 -28.06 -16.47 43.00
N GLN A 90 -27.34 -17.54 43.34
CA GLN A 90 -27.23 -18.76 42.53
C GLN A 90 -28.56 -19.49 42.38
N MET A 91 -29.38 -19.54 43.44
CA MET A 91 -30.73 -20.13 43.39
C MET A 91 -31.66 -19.37 42.42
N ASP A 92 -31.49 -18.05 42.28
CA ASP A 92 -32.23 -17.23 41.32
C ASP A 92 -31.74 -17.44 39.89
N GLU A 93 -30.42 -17.55 39.69
CA GLU A 93 -29.82 -17.88 38.39
C GLU A 93 -30.26 -19.25 37.89
N TRP A 94 -30.30 -20.25 38.78
CA TRP A 94 -30.81 -21.59 38.48
C TRP A 94 -32.27 -21.54 38.06
N TYR A 95 -33.12 -20.86 38.84
CA TYR A 95 -34.53 -20.73 38.53
C TYR A 95 -34.76 -20.15 37.12
N LYS A 96 -33.93 -19.19 36.69
CA LYS A 96 -33.98 -18.63 35.34
C LYS A 96 -33.47 -19.58 34.27
N ALA A 97 -32.49 -20.44 34.59
CA ALA A 97 -32.01 -21.47 33.67
C ALA A 97 -33.09 -22.53 33.39
N GLU A 98 -33.93 -22.87 34.37
CA GLU A 98 -35.09 -23.74 34.16
C GLU A 98 -36.12 -23.11 33.20
N GLU A 99 -36.22 -21.77 33.14
CA GLU A 99 -37.08 -21.07 32.17
C GLU A 99 -36.55 -21.15 30.72
N ALA A 100 -35.32 -21.62 30.48
CA ALA A 100 -34.71 -21.73 29.15
C ALA A 100 -34.91 -23.10 28.46
N LEU A 101 -35.76 -23.97 29.01
CA LEU A 101 -36.14 -25.23 28.38
C LEU A 101 -37.15 -25.02 27.24
N PRO A 102 -37.10 -25.81 26.15
CA PRO A 102 -36.17 -26.91 25.91
C PRO A 102 -34.80 -26.45 25.38
N ILE A 103 -33.75 -27.18 25.74
CA ILE A 103 -32.39 -26.96 25.22
C ILE A 103 -32.35 -27.34 23.72
N PRO A 104 -31.82 -26.48 22.84
CA PRO A 104 -31.71 -26.79 21.42
C PRO A 104 -30.63 -27.86 21.16
N LYS A 105 -30.77 -28.57 20.04
CA LYS A 105 -29.77 -29.58 19.59
C LYS A 105 -28.43 -28.97 19.15
N ASP A 106 -28.42 -27.68 18.85
CA ASP A 106 -27.24 -26.96 18.37
C ASP A 106 -26.53 -26.30 19.54
N ASN A 107 -25.33 -26.80 19.85
CA ASN A 107 -24.51 -26.37 21.00
C ASN A 107 -23.91 -24.96 20.82
N ASN A 108 -24.00 -24.36 19.63
CA ASN A 108 -23.49 -23.01 19.39
C ASN A 108 -24.51 -21.90 19.71
N LYS A 109 -25.72 -22.28 20.14
CA LYS A 109 -26.76 -21.32 20.51
C LYS A 109 -26.53 -20.74 21.90
N ILE A 110 -26.98 -19.50 22.05
CA ILE A 110 -26.90 -18.70 23.27
C ILE A 110 -28.31 -18.29 23.66
N CYS A 111 -28.57 -18.17 24.95
CA CYS A 111 -29.85 -17.69 25.47
C CYS A 111 -29.64 -16.55 26.47
N VAL A 112 -30.49 -15.53 26.43
CA VAL A 112 -30.54 -14.48 27.46
C VAL A 112 -31.56 -14.88 28.51
N LEU A 113 -31.10 -15.22 29.71
CA LEU A 113 -31.94 -15.65 30.84
C LEU A 113 -32.57 -14.47 31.60
N TYR A 114 -31.87 -13.33 31.63
CA TYR A 114 -32.32 -12.14 32.34
C TYR A 114 -31.69 -10.91 31.72
N ARG A 115 -32.48 -9.84 31.60
CA ARG A 115 -32.02 -8.53 31.16
C ARG A 115 -32.57 -7.44 32.06
N GLU A 116 -31.71 -6.50 32.44
CA GLU A 116 -32.12 -5.32 33.20
C GLU A 116 -31.16 -4.16 32.97
N GLY A 117 -31.60 -3.15 32.22
CA GLY A 117 -30.70 -2.08 31.76
C GLY A 117 -29.56 -2.67 30.93
N THR A 118 -28.31 -2.40 31.34
CA THR A 118 -27.12 -2.97 30.69
C THR A 118 -26.78 -4.37 31.18
N ASP A 119 -27.34 -4.84 32.30
CA ASP A 119 -26.96 -6.12 32.90
C ASP A 119 -27.68 -7.28 32.24
N LEU A 120 -26.91 -8.28 31.79
CA LEU A 120 -27.39 -9.49 31.14
C LEU A 120 -26.93 -10.75 31.88
N LEU A 121 -27.80 -11.76 31.90
CA LEU A 121 -27.47 -13.13 32.29
C LEU A 121 -27.62 -14.02 31.06
N PHE A 122 -26.55 -14.71 30.69
CA PHE A 122 -26.51 -15.60 29.55
C PHE A 122 -26.50 -17.06 29.98
N ALA A 123 -27.12 -17.89 29.16
CA ALA A 123 -26.98 -19.34 29.13
C ALA A 123 -26.24 -19.75 27.85
N PHE A 124 -25.32 -20.69 28.00
CA PHE A 124 -24.51 -21.26 26.94
C PHE A 124 -24.54 -22.78 27.04
N LEU A 125 -24.39 -23.44 25.89
CA LEU A 125 -24.20 -24.89 25.80
C LEU A 125 -22.74 -25.27 25.56
N ARG A 126 -21.87 -24.27 25.33
CA ARG A 126 -20.44 -24.42 25.13
C ARG A 126 -19.71 -23.20 25.69
N GLN A 127 -18.48 -23.39 26.15
CA GLN A 127 -17.58 -22.30 26.52
C GLN A 127 -17.35 -21.40 25.30
N PRO A 128 -17.67 -20.09 25.36
CA PRO A 128 -17.45 -19.17 24.25
C PRO A 128 -15.95 -18.92 24.04
N GLU A 129 -15.53 -18.88 22.78
CA GLU A 129 -14.14 -18.60 22.40
C GLU A 129 -13.75 -17.13 22.65
N GLU A 130 -14.74 -16.23 22.59
CA GLU A 130 -14.56 -14.78 22.72
C GLU A 130 -15.43 -14.20 23.84
N MET A 131 -14.96 -13.11 24.48
CA MET A 131 -15.67 -12.45 25.59
C MET A 131 -16.75 -11.47 25.12
N LEU A 132 -16.74 -11.10 23.83
CA LEU A 132 -17.77 -10.28 23.24
C LEU A 132 -18.81 -11.20 22.59
N ILE A 133 -20.06 -10.97 22.91
CA ILE A 133 -21.20 -11.72 22.41
C ILE A 133 -22.14 -10.74 21.71
N LEU A 134 -22.60 -11.11 20.53
CA LEU A 134 -23.63 -10.36 19.81
C LEU A 134 -25.01 -10.79 20.32
N VAL A 135 -25.82 -9.80 20.68
CA VAL A 135 -27.18 -9.97 21.19
C VAL A 135 -28.14 -9.27 20.24
N PRO A 136 -29.09 -10.01 19.62
CA PRO A 136 -30.03 -9.39 18.70
C PRO A 136 -31.12 -8.63 19.46
N ASP A 137 -31.65 -7.55 18.87
CA ASP A 137 -32.75 -6.79 19.46
C ASP A 137 -34.08 -7.56 19.49
N ARG A 138 -34.26 -8.46 18.51
CA ARG A 138 -35.40 -9.38 18.36
C ARG A 138 -34.90 -10.69 17.76
N LEU A 139 -35.62 -11.79 17.97
CA LEU A 139 -35.24 -13.06 17.36
C LEU A 139 -35.18 -12.95 15.82
N PRO A 140 -34.15 -13.55 15.17
CA PRO A 140 -34.06 -13.58 13.72
C PRO A 140 -35.08 -14.54 13.11
N ASP A 141 -35.86 -14.05 12.14
CA ASP A 141 -36.85 -14.85 11.39
C ASP A 141 -36.19 -15.74 10.34
N SER A 142 -36.73 -16.94 10.14
CA SER A 142 -36.19 -18.01 9.29
C SER A 142 -36.19 -17.73 7.77
N LYS A 143 -36.49 -16.51 7.33
CA LYS A 143 -36.55 -16.11 5.92
C LYS A 143 -35.71 -14.88 5.53
N GLY A 144 -34.94 -14.31 6.45
CA GLY A 144 -34.01 -13.23 6.12
C GLY A 144 -33.72 -12.36 7.34
N ASN A 145 -32.44 -12.15 7.63
CA ASN A 145 -31.95 -11.27 8.70
C ASN A 145 -32.20 -9.76 8.41
N GLU A 146 -33.11 -9.42 7.49
CA GLU A 146 -33.40 -8.06 7.10
C GLU A 146 -34.09 -7.31 8.26
N GLY A 147 -33.36 -6.37 8.85
CA GLY A 147 -33.86 -5.51 9.92
C GLY A 147 -33.72 -6.06 11.34
N VAL A 148 -32.83 -7.03 11.60
CA VAL A 148 -32.41 -7.39 12.97
C VAL A 148 -31.13 -6.62 13.32
N SER A 149 -31.23 -5.75 14.31
CA SER A 149 -30.11 -5.02 14.89
C SER A 149 -29.39 -5.91 15.93
N TRP A 150 -28.06 -5.87 15.93
CA TRP A 150 -27.21 -6.66 16.83
C TRP A 150 -26.39 -5.74 17.72
N ASN A 151 -26.39 -6.01 19.01
CA ASN A 151 -25.70 -5.23 20.02
C ASN A 151 -24.57 -6.03 20.67
N TRP A 152 -23.49 -5.34 20.98
CA TRP A 152 -22.33 -5.97 21.62
C TRP A 152 -22.49 -6.03 23.13
N ALA A 153 -22.37 -7.23 23.69
CA ALA A 153 -22.30 -7.49 25.12
C ALA A 153 -20.93 -8.05 25.50
N LYS A 154 -20.36 -7.60 26.61
CA LYS A 154 -19.10 -8.08 27.17
C LYS A 154 -19.38 -8.99 28.36
N LEU A 155 -18.79 -10.18 28.39
CA LEU A 155 -18.84 -11.05 29.56
C LEU A 155 -18.00 -10.50 30.71
N ASN A 156 -18.54 -10.60 31.93
CA ASN A 156 -17.87 -10.16 33.14
C ASN A 156 -16.70 -11.09 33.50
N HIS A 157 -16.82 -12.39 33.21
CA HIS A 157 -15.81 -13.41 33.49
C HIS A 157 -15.73 -14.36 32.29
N SER A 158 -14.54 -14.95 32.07
CA SER A 158 -14.37 -16.02 31.09
C SER A 158 -15.07 -17.29 31.52
N ASP A 159 -14.97 -17.63 32.80
CA ASP A 159 -15.37 -18.93 33.30
C ASP A 159 -16.89 -19.00 33.47
N LEU A 160 -17.49 -20.02 32.88
CA LEU A 160 -18.90 -20.32 33.05
C LEU A 160 -19.12 -21.14 34.31
N ARG A 161 -20.30 -20.99 34.91
CA ARG A 161 -20.79 -21.88 35.96
C ARG A 161 -21.74 -22.89 35.32
N TRP A 162 -21.34 -24.15 35.30
CA TRP A 162 -22.11 -25.23 34.70
C TRP A 162 -23.12 -25.81 35.70
N PHE A 163 -24.38 -25.89 35.28
CA PHE A 163 -25.48 -26.41 36.08
C PHE A 163 -26.08 -27.62 35.38
N ASP A 164 -26.14 -28.74 36.07
CA ASP A 164 -26.86 -29.93 35.61
C ASP A 164 -28.32 -29.84 36.08
N LEU A 165 -29.23 -29.53 35.14
CA LEU A 165 -30.65 -29.35 35.44
C LEU A 165 -31.33 -30.67 35.84
N ASN A 166 -30.80 -31.83 35.43
CA ASN A 166 -31.35 -33.14 35.77
C ASN A 166 -31.00 -33.54 37.21
N GLU A 167 -29.71 -33.49 37.56
CA GLU A 167 -29.22 -33.88 38.88
C GLU A 167 -29.40 -32.82 39.97
N LYS A 168 -29.66 -31.56 39.54
CA LYS A 168 -29.73 -30.37 40.41
C LYS A 168 -28.42 -30.09 41.15
N THR A 169 -27.30 -30.30 40.46
CA THR A 169 -25.93 -30.13 40.96
C THR A 169 -25.14 -29.14 40.10
N ILE A 170 -24.06 -28.59 40.67
CA ILE A 170 -23.08 -27.82 39.90
C ILE A 170 -22.14 -28.82 39.23
N SER A 171 -22.04 -28.77 37.90
CA SER A 171 -21.05 -29.53 37.14
C SER A 171 -19.72 -28.75 37.12
N MET A 172 -18.61 -29.49 37.12
CA MET A 172 -17.27 -28.92 36.88
C MET A 172 -16.89 -28.97 35.40
N ASP A 173 -17.61 -29.77 34.62
CA ASP A 173 -17.27 -30.14 33.26
C ASP A 173 -18.34 -29.60 32.30
N GLU A 174 -17.87 -29.14 31.14
CA GLU A 174 -18.68 -28.73 29.99
C GLU A 174 -19.50 -29.94 29.47
N PRO A 175 -20.73 -29.75 28.97
CA PRO A 175 -21.49 -30.83 28.35
C PRO A 175 -20.68 -31.57 27.28
N GLU A 176 -20.75 -32.90 27.30
CA GLU A 176 -20.14 -33.74 26.26
C GLU A 176 -20.74 -33.40 24.89
N ILE A 177 -19.86 -33.19 23.91
CA ILE A 177 -20.26 -32.87 22.53
C ILE A 177 -20.87 -34.14 21.93
N LEU A 178 -22.17 -34.08 21.65
CA LEU A 178 -22.88 -35.16 20.96
C LEU A 178 -22.28 -35.31 19.55
N ASP A 179 -21.65 -36.46 19.27
CA ASP A 179 -21.17 -36.79 17.93
C ASP A 179 -22.38 -37.08 17.02
N PRO A 180 -22.60 -36.30 15.95
CA PRO A 180 -23.70 -36.52 15.01
C PRO A 180 -23.69 -37.92 14.40
N GLN A 181 -22.53 -38.59 14.36
CA GLN A 181 -22.33 -39.89 13.72
C GLN A 181 -22.63 -41.08 14.64
N ASN A 182 -22.86 -40.87 15.94
CA ASN A 182 -23.01 -41.97 16.90
C ASN A 182 -24.43 -41.99 17.51
N ILE A 183 -25.17 -43.10 17.31
CA ILE A 183 -26.58 -43.24 17.70
C ILE A 183 -26.73 -43.37 19.22
N GLU A 184 -25.72 -43.90 19.92
CA GLU A 184 -25.72 -44.04 21.39
C GLU A 184 -25.70 -42.69 22.12
N SER A 185 -25.16 -41.63 21.49
CA SER A 185 -25.20 -40.24 22.02
C SER A 185 -26.62 -39.65 22.08
N TYR A 186 -27.61 -40.24 21.40
CA TYR A 186 -28.97 -39.69 21.35
C TYR A 186 -29.84 -40.11 22.56
N GLY A 187 -29.34 -40.97 23.46
CA GLY A 187 -30.06 -41.45 24.64
C GLY A 187 -30.00 -40.52 25.85
N ASP A 188 -28.90 -39.78 26.04
CA ASP A 188 -28.66 -38.97 27.22
C ASP A 188 -28.96 -37.48 26.94
N ASN A 189 -30.15 -37.03 27.33
CA ASN A 189 -30.49 -35.62 27.40
C ASN A 189 -29.69 -34.94 28.53
N ASN A 190 -28.40 -34.71 28.36
CA ASN A 190 -27.59 -33.93 29.29
C ASN A 190 -28.08 -32.47 29.24
N GLN A 191 -28.93 -32.10 30.22
CA GLN A 191 -29.44 -30.74 30.39
C GLN A 191 -28.45 -29.87 31.15
N ILE A 192 -27.21 -29.82 30.68
CA ILE A 192 -26.15 -29.03 31.31
C ILE A 192 -26.10 -27.65 30.63
N ILE A 193 -26.25 -26.59 31.42
CA ILE A 193 -26.20 -25.21 30.94
C ILE A 193 -25.10 -24.45 31.67
N GLY A 194 -24.25 -23.75 30.91
CA GLY A 194 -23.26 -22.82 31.43
C GLY A 194 -23.86 -21.42 31.59
N ILE A 195 -23.76 -20.83 32.77
CA ILE A 195 -24.26 -19.48 33.03
C ILE A 195 -23.10 -18.49 33.20
N ALA A 196 -23.16 -17.37 32.49
CA ALA A 196 -22.28 -16.23 32.70
C ALA A 196 -23.05 -14.91 32.71
N ARG A 197 -22.49 -13.94 33.43
CA ARG A 197 -22.99 -12.56 33.48
C ARG A 197 -22.24 -11.72 32.46
N GLY A 198 -22.93 -10.78 31.84
CA GLY A 198 -22.32 -9.80 30.94
C GLY A 198 -23.02 -8.46 31.00
N LYS A 199 -22.45 -7.49 30.29
CA LYS A 199 -22.99 -6.14 30.16
C LYS A 199 -23.02 -5.67 28.71
N LEU A 200 -24.09 -4.98 28.33
CA LEU A 200 -24.15 -4.26 27.06
C LEU A 200 -23.17 -3.09 27.08
N ILE A 201 -22.44 -2.91 25.97
CA ILE A 201 -21.41 -1.87 25.86
C ILE A 201 -22.03 -0.50 25.55
N GLN A 202 -23.00 -0.47 24.63
CA GLN A 202 -23.71 0.76 24.25
C GLN A 202 -25.10 0.76 24.90
N GLY A 203 -25.20 1.36 26.10
CA GLY A 203 -26.41 1.33 26.92
C GLY A 203 -27.60 2.15 26.42
N GLU A 204 -27.46 2.88 25.31
CA GLU A 204 -28.54 3.66 24.70
C GLU A 204 -29.49 2.78 23.85
N ASN A 205 -29.02 1.61 23.41
CA ASN A 205 -29.84 0.68 22.63
C ASN A 205 -30.64 -0.22 23.57
N VAL A 206 -31.96 -0.11 23.51
CA VAL A 206 -32.87 -0.96 24.30
C VAL A 206 -32.99 -2.31 23.59
N VAL A 207 -32.21 -3.29 24.04
CA VAL A 207 -32.34 -4.68 23.58
C VAL A 207 -33.70 -5.21 24.01
N SER A 208 -34.59 -5.52 23.06
CA SER A 208 -35.97 -5.98 23.30
C SER A 208 -36.17 -7.50 23.32
N ILE A 209 -35.09 -8.29 23.20
CA ILE A 209 -35.15 -9.75 23.11
C ILE A 209 -35.97 -10.40 24.25
N SER A 210 -36.76 -11.42 23.93
CA SER A 210 -37.45 -12.23 24.93
C SER A 210 -36.43 -13.02 25.75
N THR A 211 -36.63 -13.11 27.06
CA THR A 211 -35.80 -13.95 27.93
C THR A 211 -36.20 -15.42 27.81
N GLY A 212 -35.23 -16.33 27.86
CA GLY A 212 -35.48 -17.78 27.79
C GLY A 212 -35.46 -18.38 26.38
N GLU A 213 -35.35 -17.56 25.33
CA GLU A 213 -35.28 -18.02 23.94
C GLU A 213 -33.82 -18.12 23.43
N TRP A 214 -33.53 -19.17 22.66
CA TRP A 214 -32.19 -19.47 22.14
C TRP A 214 -31.97 -18.91 20.72
N PHE A 215 -30.82 -18.29 20.48
CA PHE A 215 -30.42 -17.70 19.19
C PHE A 215 -28.97 -18.06 18.81
N GLY A 216 -28.66 -18.03 17.51
CA GLY A 216 -27.30 -18.22 16.99
C GLY A 216 -26.55 -16.90 16.78
N GLN A 217 -25.26 -16.95 16.49
CA GLN A 217 -24.48 -15.77 16.04
C GLN A 217 -24.86 -15.40 14.59
N PRO A 218 -24.71 -14.13 14.18
CA PRO A 218 -25.02 -13.72 12.81
C PRO A 218 -23.97 -14.21 11.80
N ASP A 219 -24.42 -14.59 10.61
CA ASP A 219 -23.56 -14.97 9.47
C ASP A 219 -22.97 -13.77 8.71
N PHE A 220 -23.28 -12.55 9.15
CA PHE A 220 -22.84 -11.30 8.55
C PHE A 220 -22.17 -10.40 9.58
N ARG A 221 -21.36 -9.44 9.10
CA ARG A 221 -20.69 -8.50 9.99
C ARG A 221 -21.70 -7.50 10.58
N PRO A 222 -21.88 -7.44 11.91
CA PRO A 222 -22.75 -6.44 12.53
C PRO A 222 -22.09 -5.05 12.47
N ASN A 223 -22.84 -4.02 12.87
CA ASN A 223 -22.32 -2.67 13.01
C ASN A 223 -21.08 -2.65 13.91
N SER A 224 -20.09 -1.82 13.53
CA SER A 224 -18.86 -1.72 14.28
C SER A 224 -19.11 -1.27 15.72
N LEU A 225 -18.40 -1.91 16.65
CA LEU A 225 -18.40 -1.56 18.07
C LEU A 225 -17.93 -0.13 18.32
N LEU A 226 -17.02 0.36 17.48
CA LEU A 226 -16.41 1.68 17.58
C LEU A 226 -16.66 2.49 16.30
N PRO A 227 -16.77 3.83 16.38
CA PRO A 227 -16.94 4.68 15.20
C PRO A 227 -15.83 4.47 14.15
N GLU A 228 -16.21 4.13 12.92
CA GLU A 228 -15.27 3.78 11.85
C GLU A 228 -14.26 4.87 11.54
N ASN A 229 -14.70 6.12 11.47
CA ASN A 229 -13.83 7.25 11.12
C ASN A 229 -12.68 7.46 12.10
N SER A 230 -12.85 7.09 13.37
CA SER A 230 -11.86 7.32 14.42
C SER A 230 -11.01 6.08 14.71
N TYR A 231 -11.62 4.90 14.65
CA TYR A 231 -11.02 3.67 15.17
C TYR A 231 -10.68 2.61 14.12
N HIS A 232 -11.03 2.82 12.85
CA HIS A 232 -10.83 1.81 11.79
C HIS A 232 -10.15 2.36 10.52
N ARG A 233 -9.67 3.62 10.53
CA ARG A 233 -9.05 4.30 9.36
C ARG A 233 -7.65 4.86 9.60
N GLY A 234 -7.01 4.50 10.71
CA GLY A 234 -5.65 4.90 11.05
C GLY A 234 -4.56 4.25 10.21
N PHE A 235 -3.37 4.85 10.25
CA PHE A 235 -2.18 4.42 9.49
C PHE A 235 -1.53 3.11 9.99
N TRP A 236 -1.96 2.59 11.14
CA TRP A 236 -1.41 1.38 11.73
C TRP A 236 -2.53 0.49 12.28
N ALA A 237 -2.30 -0.82 12.28
CA ALA A 237 -3.19 -1.81 12.86
C ALA A 237 -2.75 -2.13 14.29
N LEU A 238 -3.66 -1.97 15.25
CA LEU A 238 -3.39 -2.25 16.65
C LEU A 238 -3.83 -3.68 17.03
N GLY A 239 -5.03 -4.09 16.62
CA GLY A 239 -5.58 -5.39 17.00
C GLY A 239 -7.06 -5.54 16.67
N THR A 240 -7.69 -6.60 17.18
CA THR A 240 -9.13 -6.86 17.03
C THR A 240 -9.83 -7.09 18.36
N CYS A 241 -11.10 -6.67 18.47
CA CYS A 241 -11.93 -6.96 19.63
C CYS A 241 -12.66 -8.30 19.54
N HIS A 242 -13.03 -8.71 18.32
CA HIS A 242 -13.82 -9.91 18.04
C HIS A 242 -13.58 -10.35 16.58
N GLN A 243 -13.72 -11.63 16.22
CA GLN A 243 -13.52 -12.10 14.84
C GLN A 243 -14.42 -11.37 13.81
N LEU A 244 -15.68 -11.14 14.18
CA LEU A 244 -16.64 -10.36 13.38
C LEU A 244 -16.45 -8.83 13.50
N SER A 245 -15.55 -8.31 14.34
CA SER A 245 -15.26 -6.86 14.43
C SER A 245 -14.20 -6.45 13.42
N PRO A 246 -14.28 -5.23 12.83
CA PRO A 246 -13.16 -4.66 12.08
C PRO A 246 -11.89 -4.54 12.93
N ILE A 247 -10.73 -4.61 12.29
CA ILE A 247 -9.43 -4.37 12.92
C ILE A 247 -9.39 -2.92 13.40
N ILE A 248 -8.98 -2.70 14.64
CA ILE A 248 -8.80 -1.37 15.22
C ILE A 248 -7.54 -0.76 14.62
N ARG A 249 -7.76 0.33 13.87
CA ARG A 249 -6.77 1.21 13.28
C ARG A 249 -7.00 2.63 13.79
N PRO A 250 -6.39 3.00 14.94
CA PRO A 250 -6.62 4.28 15.59
C PRO A 250 -6.08 5.43 14.75
N LYS A 251 -6.91 6.46 14.52
CA LYS A 251 -6.48 7.72 13.89
C LYS A 251 -5.80 8.65 14.90
N ASP A 252 -6.36 8.72 16.10
CA ASP A 252 -5.87 9.54 17.20
C ASP A 252 -4.76 8.81 17.99
N ALA A 253 -3.97 9.57 18.74
CA ALA A 253 -2.93 9.06 19.62
C ALA A 253 -3.50 8.16 20.73
N ILE A 254 -2.77 7.09 21.08
CA ILE A 254 -3.12 6.18 22.18
C ILE A 254 -2.10 6.27 23.30
N VAL A 255 -2.58 6.19 24.55
CA VAL A 255 -1.73 6.10 25.74
C VAL A 255 -1.79 4.74 26.40
N ALA A 256 -0.69 4.01 26.40
CA ALA A 256 -0.54 2.71 27.02
C ALA A 256 0.05 2.83 28.44
N ILE A 257 -0.62 2.25 29.43
CA ILE A 257 -0.18 2.26 30.83
C ILE A 257 0.21 0.84 31.23
N MET A 258 1.53 0.64 31.33
CA MET A 258 2.10 -0.66 31.66
C MET A 258 3.55 -0.53 32.13
N GLU A 259 3.93 -1.41 33.05
CA GLU A 259 5.31 -1.52 33.55
C GLU A 259 6.06 -2.73 32.97
N ASP A 260 5.34 -3.77 32.53
CA ASP A 260 5.93 -5.03 32.07
C ASP A 260 6.57 -4.90 30.68
N ASN A 261 7.85 -5.24 30.60
CA ASN A 261 8.65 -5.13 29.37
C ASN A 261 8.13 -6.01 28.23
N LEU A 262 7.46 -7.13 28.51
CA LEU A 262 6.94 -8.02 27.47
C LEU A 262 5.75 -7.40 26.72
N TYR A 263 4.85 -6.73 27.44
CA TYR A 263 3.74 -6.00 26.82
C TYR A 263 4.25 -4.78 26.05
N LYS A 264 5.23 -4.07 26.61
CA LYS A 264 5.87 -2.94 25.93
C LYS A 264 6.52 -3.37 24.63
N SER A 265 7.36 -4.40 24.64
CA SER A 265 8.05 -4.85 23.44
C SER A 265 7.09 -5.30 22.34
N MET A 266 6.00 -5.99 22.68
CA MET A 266 4.98 -6.38 21.72
C MET A 266 4.25 -5.16 21.12
N LEU A 267 3.87 -4.18 21.93
CA LEU A 267 3.25 -2.94 21.42
C LEU A 267 4.21 -2.13 20.54
N LEU A 268 5.48 -2.01 20.95
CA LEU A 268 6.48 -1.33 20.15
C LEU A 268 6.70 -2.04 18.81
N ARG A 269 6.72 -3.37 18.78
CA ARG A 269 6.81 -4.16 17.53
C ARG A 269 5.62 -3.92 16.59
N ILE A 270 4.42 -3.71 17.13
CA ILE A 270 3.22 -3.39 16.34
C ILE A 270 3.27 -1.93 15.85
N ALA A 271 3.71 -1.00 16.69
CA ALA A 271 3.69 0.43 16.40
C ALA A 271 4.90 0.97 15.62
N LYS A 272 6.00 0.21 15.46
CA LYS A 272 7.29 0.70 14.93
C LYS A 272 7.34 1.09 13.45
N LYS A 273 6.32 0.79 12.64
CA LYS A 273 6.35 1.03 11.19
C LYS A 273 6.15 2.50 10.84
N ASN A 274 7.01 3.08 9.98
CA ASN A 274 6.95 4.48 9.52
C ASN A 274 6.81 5.52 10.64
N VAL A 275 7.55 5.32 11.74
CA VAL A 275 7.58 6.24 12.88
C VAL A 275 9.00 6.58 13.28
N ILE A 276 9.14 7.66 14.03
CA ILE A 276 10.24 7.83 14.97
C ILE A 276 9.85 7.12 16.25
N LEU A 277 10.59 6.07 16.59
CA LEU A 277 10.40 5.25 17.78
C LEU A 277 11.47 5.60 18.81
N ILE A 278 11.08 6.11 19.97
CA ILE A 278 11.98 6.42 21.09
C ILE A 278 11.56 5.55 22.27
N GLY A 279 12.45 4.70 22.79
CA GLY A 279 12.06 3.83 23.90
C GLY A 279 13.10 2.82 24.32
N ASP A 280 12.72 1.89 25.21
CA ASP A 280 13.55 0.72 25.53
C ASP A 280 13.30 -0.38 24.50
N LEU A 281 14.27 -0.61 23.61
CA LEU A 281 14.03 -1.40 22.38
C LEU A 281 14.38 -2.89 22.51
N ARG A 282 14.42 -3.44 23.73
CA ARG A 282 14.70 -4.88 23.96
C ARG A 282 13.72 -5.76 23.20
N GLY A 283 14.27 -6.64 22.35
CA GLY A 283 13.47 -7.56 21.55
C GLY A 283 12.67 -6.91 20.42
N VAL A 284 12.93 -5.62 20.12
CA VAL A 284 12.29 -4.87 19.03
C VAL A 284 13.25 -4.66 17.87
N THR A 285 14.49 -4.25 18.16
CA THR A 285 15.58 -4.03 17.20
C THR A 285 16.93 -4.47 17.77
N SER A 286 17.88 -4.79 16.88
CA SER A 286 19.23 -5.26 17.23
C SER A 286 20.33 -4.29 16.80
N VAL A 287 19.99 -3.15 16.18
CA VAL A 287 20.94 -2.19 15.62
C VAL A 287 21.27 -1.11 16.65
N GLU A 288 22.54 -0.70 16.74
CA GLU A 288 22.94 0.45 17.57
C GLU A 288 22.34 1.76 17.02
N SER A 289 21.73 2.56 17.91
CA SER A 289 21.09 3.82 17.53
C SER A 289 22.12 4.93 17.30
N ILE A 290 21.98 5.64 16.17
CA ILE A 290 22.70 6.88 15.85
C ILE A 290 21.78 8.06 16.17
N TYR A 291 22.25 9.00 16.99
CA TYR A 291 21.46 10.15 17.44
C TYR A 291 21.79 11.41 16.61
N PRO A 292 20.79 12.26 16.32
CA PRO A 292 21.02 13.52 15.63
C PRO A 292 21.80 14.50 16.51
N LEU A 293 22.80 15.17 15.94
CA LEU A 293 23.54 16.23 16.64
C LEU A 293 22.65 17.37 17.15
N ASP A 294 21.52 17.63 16.48
CA ASP A 294 20.60 18.72 16.83
C ASP A 294 19.81 18.47 18.12
N VAL A 295 19.75 17.23 18.61
CA VAL A 295 19.19 16.95 19.94
C VAL A 295 19.97 17.69 21.03
N LEU A 296 21.25 17.97 20.80
CA LEU A 296 22.09 18.70 21.76
C LEU A 296 21.64 20.15 21.97
N ASP A 297 20.89 20.73 21.03
CA ASP A 297 20.33 22.08 21.14
C ASP A 297 19.25 22.14 22.23
N TYR A 298 18.49 21.05 22.39
CA TYR A 298 17.53 20.88 23.47
C TYR A 298 18.21 20.45 24.77
N TRP A 299 19.20 19.56 24.66
CA TRP A 299 19.92 19.06 25.83
C TRP A 299 20.67 20.18 26.59
N ILE A 300 21.31 21.13 25.89
CA ILE A 300 22.06 22.20 26.56
C ILE A 300 21.14 23.11 27.41
N GLU A 301 19.91 23.33 26.95
CA GLU A 301 18.89 24.11 27.65
C GLU A 301 18.46 23.40 28.95
N ILE A 302 18.22 22.09 28.87
CA ILE A 302 17.82 21.24 30.01
C ILE A 302 18.98 21.07 31.00
N ALA A 303 20.20 20.83 30.50
CA ALA A 303 21.37 20.56 31.34
C ALA A 303 21.87 21.81 32.08
N HIS A 304 21.64 23.01 31.55
CA HIS A 304 22.17 24.28 32.07
C HIS A 304 21.12 25.40 32.17
N PRO A 305 20.04 25.25 32.96
CA PRO A 305 18.92 26.18 32.97
C PRO A 305 19.27 27.59 33.48
N ARG A 306 20.31 27.73 34.30
CA ARG A 306 20.70 28.99 34.97
C ARG A 306 21.79 29.80 34.25
N ILE A 307 22.26 29.33 33.08
CA ILE A 307 23.31 29.99 32.32
C ILE A 307 22.70 30.91 31.25
N SER A 308 23.37 32.00 30.89
CA SER A 308 22.91 32.92 29.84
C SER A 308 22.88 32.25 28.46
N ASN A 309 21.97 32.69 27.59
CA ASN A 309 21.81 32.11 26.24
C ASN A 309 23.08 32.24 25.38
N GLN A 310 23.87 33.31 25.56
CA GLN A 310 25.14 33.48 24.86
C GLN A 310 26.17 32.41 25.26
N GLU A 311 26.28 32.12 26.55
CA GLU A 311 27.21 31.12 27.07
C GLU A 311 26.74 29.69 26.74
N LYS A 312 25.42 29.43 26.72
CA LYS A 312 24.86 28.16 26.22
C LYS A 312 25.24 27.91 24.75
N LYS A 313 25.04 28.89 23.86
CA LYS A 313 25.44 28.79 22.44
C LYS A 313 26.93 28.51 22.27
N LYS A 314 27.78 29.22 23.02
CA LYS A 314 29.23 29.00 22.99
C LYS A 314 29.63 27.58 23.40
N ARG A 315 29.02 27.06 24.48
CA ARG A 315 29.27 25.69 24.98
C ARG A 315 28.75 24.62 24.01
N LEU A 316 27.59 24.86 23.42
CA LEU A 316 26.96 23.97 22.44
C LEU A 316 27.83 23.81 21.19
N VAL A 317 28.33 24.91 20.60
CA VAL A 317 29.24 24.87 19.44
C VAL A 317 30.50 24.07 19.79
N ALA A 318 31.14 24.38 20.92
CA ALA A 318 32.33 23.66 21.38
C ALA A 318 32.06 22.18 21.71
N LEU A 319 30.82 21.79 22.01
CA LEU A 319 30.42 20.41 22.24
C LEU A 319 30.18 19.69 20.90
N LYS A 320 29.39 20.27 19.99
CA LYS A 320 29.12 19.72 18.64
C LYS A 320 30.42 19.51 17.87
N GLU A 321 31.35 20.46 17.91
CA GLU A 321 32.66 20.31 17.24
C GLU A 321 33.52 19.20 17.85
N LYS A 322 33.51 19.05 19.18
CA LYS A 322 34.28 18.00 19.88
C LYS A 322 33.75 16.60 19.60
N ILE A 323 32.45 16.46 19.38
CA ILE A 323 31.82 15.19 19.02
C ILE A 323 32.02 14.87 17.54
N SER A 324 31.87 15.88 16.67
CA SER A 324 31.92 15.68 15.20
C SER A 324 33.34 15.56 14.64
N THR A 325 34.35 16.13 15.31
CA THR A 325 35.74 16.13 14.82
C THR A 325 36.65 15.32 15.73
N LYS A 326 37.61 14.59 15.15
CA LYS A 326 38.70 13.92 15.90
C LYS A 326 39.69 14.91 16.55
N LYS A 327 39.43 16.23 16.49
CA LYS A 327 40.32 17.27 17.01
C LYS A 327 40.14 17.42 18.53
N ARG A 328 41.24 17.67 19.25
CA ARG A 328 41.20 17.97 20.69
C ARG A 328 40.68 19.38 20.93
N ILE A 329 39.36 19.52 21.06
CA ILE A 329 38.68 20.80 21.33
C ILE A 329 38.42 20.97 22.83
N LYS A 330 38.69 22.17 23.35
CA LYS A 330 38.54 22.50 24.78
C LYS A 330 37.10 22.89 25.10
N THR A 331 36.26 21.91 25.44
CA THR A 331 34.93 22.13 26.03
C THR A 331 35.03 22.34 27.54
N SER A 332 34.12 23.10 28.15
CA SER A 332 34.11 23.29 29.61
C SER A 332 33.91 21.95 30.36
N ASP A 333 34.71 21.71 31.40
CA ASP A 333 34.69 20.45 32.17
C ASP A 333 33.31 20.14 32.77
N SER A 334 32.59 21.18 33.23
CA SER A 334 31.24 21.03 33.79
C SER A 334 30.24 20.51 32.76
N THR A 335 30.30 20.99 31.51
CA THR A 335 29.41 20.58 30.42
C THR A 335 29.79 19.19 29.93
N TRP A 336 31.09 18.91 29.79
CA TRP A 336 31.57 17.60 29.34
C TRP A 336 31.25 16.47 30.34
N ARG A 337 31.37 16.72 31.65
CA ARG A 337 30.98 15.73 32.68
C ARG A 337 29.49 15.44 32.66
N LYS A 338 28.64 16.47 32.51
CA LYS A 338 27.18 16.27 32.39
C LYS A 338 26.83 15.52 31.11
N PHE A 339 27.45 15.88 29.99
CA PHE A 339 27.25 15.21 28.71
C PHE A 339 27.56 13.72 28.81
N ARG A 340 28.74 13.33 29.32
CA ARG A 340 29.09 11.92 29.52
C ARG A 340 28.16 11.18 30.48
N LYS A 341 27.64 11.87 31.50
CA LYS A 341 26.67 11.29 32.43
C LYS A 341 25.33 10.98 31.75
N ASP A 342 24.87 11.88 30.88
CA ASP A 342 23.55 11.77 30.27
C ASP A 342 23.56 10.95 28.96
N TRP A 343 24.65 10.97 28.19
CA TRP A 343 24.74 10.35 26.87
C TRP A 343 25.69 9.14 26.80
N ASN A 344 26.49 8.90 27.83
CA ASN A 344 27.50 7.82 27.85
C ASN A 344 28.39 7.83 26.57
N ASP A 345 28.61 6.68 25.94
CA ASP A 345 29.41 6.51 24.72
C ASP A 345 28.51 6.25 23.48
N VAL A 346 27.47 7.05 23.28
CA VAL A 346 26.63 6.96 22.06
C VAL A 346 27.24 7.69 20.86
N ILE A 347 26.80 7.30 19.66
CA ILE A 347 27.25 7.85 18.39
C ILE A 347 26.29 8.94 17.93
N PHE A 348 26.84 10.07 17.50
CA PHE A 348 26.10 11.17 16.89
C PHE A 348 26.52 11.40 15.45
N ASP A 349 25.59 11.85 14.62
CA ASP A 349 25.84 12.22 13.24
C ASP A 349 25.02 13.48 12.86
N LYS A 350 25.49 14.18 11.83
CA LYS A 350 24.89 15.39 11.28
C LYS A 350 23.92 15.11 10.12
N GLU A 351 24.19 14.09 9.31
CA GLU A 351 23.48 13.85 8.04
C GLU A 351 22.47 12.69 8.13
N GLY A 352 22.68 11.71 9.03
CA GLY A 352 21.78 10.56 9.21
C GLY A 352 21.52 10.21 10.67
N PHE A 353 20.28 9.86 11.03
CA PHE A 353 19.96 9.36 12.37
C PHE A 353 19.05 8.12 12.28
N SER A 354 19.10 7.29 13.32
CA SER A 354 18.24 6.10 13.42
C SER A 354 16.81 6.53 13.73
N LYS A 355 15.84 6.03 12.96
CA LYS A 355 14.40 6.20 13.28
C LYS A 355 14.01 5.52 14.59
N GLU A 356 14.72 4.45 14.95
CA GLU A 356 14.58 3.72 16.21
C GLU A 356 15.71 4.15 17.18
N MET A 357 15.36 4.94 18.19
CA MET A 357 16.26 5.53 19.18
C MET A 357 16.12 4.82 20.52
N GLU A 358 17.17 4.11 20.90
CA GLU A 358 17.30 3.46 22.19
C GLU A 358 17.37 4.51 23.32
N THR A 359 16.78 4.21 24.47
CA THR A 359 16.84 5.09 25.65
C THR A 359 17.56 4.45 26.82
N ARG A 360 17.82 3.13 26.76
CA ARG A 360 18.50 2.41 27.82
C ARG A 360 19.94 2.90 27.98
N GLY A 361 20.29 3.23 29.22
CA GLY A 361 21.62 3.75 29.55
C GLY A 361 21.78 5.25 29.33
N LEU A 362 20.77 5.93 28.78
CA LEU A 362 20.72 7.39 28.73
C LEU A 362 20.21 7.97 30.06
N GLY A 363 20.73 9.14 30.41
CA GLY A 363 20.23 9.93 31.52
C GLY A 363 18.90 10.61 31.20
N LYS A 364 18.14 10.92 32.24
CA LYS A 364 16.83 11.60 32.14
C LYS A 364 16.85 12.83 31.22
N ASN A 365 17.88 13.69 31.31
CA ASN A 365 17.95 14.90 30.48
C ASN A 365 18.17 14.59 29.00
N ALA A 366 18.90 13.51 28.67
CA ALA A 366 19.10 13.07 27.30
C ALA A 366 17.78 12.54 26.72
N VAL A 367 17.07 11.66 27.44
CA VAL A 367 15.74 11.18 27.03
C VAL A 367 14.78 12.34 26.81
N GLU A 368 14.73 13.30 27.75
CA GLU A 368 13.87 14.49 27.61
C GLU A 368 14.25 15.35 26.40
N SER A 369 15.54 15.53 26.12
CA SER A 369 16.00 16.27 24.94
C SER A 369 15.63 15.58 23.62
N ILE A 370 15.73 14.24 23.55
CA ILE A 370 15.34 13.46 22.36
C ILE A 370 13.84 13.62 22.10
N VAL A 371 13.02 13.59 23.16
CA VAL A 371 11.57 13.79 23.07
C VAL A 371 11.23 15.22 22.63
N GLN A 372 11.88 16.25 23.17
CA GLN A 372 11.65 17.63 22.73
C GLN A 372 12.06 17.86 21.27
N TRP A 373 13.20 17.29 20.87
CA TRP A 373 13.66 17.32 19.49
C TRP A 373 12.68 16.61 18.55
N SER A 374 12.18 15.43 18.91
CA SER A 374 11.28 14.67 18.02
C SER A 374 9.92 15.32 17.85
N VAL A 375 9.40 16.01 18.87
CA VAL A 375 8.16 16.81 18.78
C VAL A 375 8.33 18.04 17.90
N SER A 376 9.53 18.65 17.90
CA SER A 376 9.83 19.87 17.13
C SER A 376 10.33 19.58 15.70
N LEU A 377 10.59 18.32 15.38
CA LEU A 377 11.10 17.92 14.08
C LEU A 377 10.03 18.11 13.00
N ASP A 378 10.35 18.90 11.97
CA ASP A 378 9.45 19.15 10.85
C ASP A 378 9.56 18.05 9.80
N ASN A 379 8.87 16.93 10.06
CA ASN A 379 8.74 15.80 9.13
C ASN A 379 7.32 15.22 9.11
N ASN A 380 7.06 14.35 8.14
CA ASN A 380 5.77 13.66 8.00
C ASN A 380 5.68 12.35 8.80
N LEU A 381 6.67 12.03 9.64
CA LEU A 381 6.70 10.78 10.39
C LEU A 381 5.88 10.88 11.69
N GLN A 382 5.13 9.83 12.00
CA GLN A 382 4.45 9.72 13.29
C GLN A 382 5.46 9.38 14.41
N LEU A 383 5.07 9.62 15.66
CA LEU A 383 5.93 9.52 16.83
C LEU A 383 5.42 8.44 17.80
N VAL A 384 6.31 7.54 18.21
CA VAL A 384 6.05 6.54 19.24
C VAL A 384 7.07 6.72 20.36
N VAL A 385 6.60 6.86 21.60
CA VAL A 385 7.47 7.13 22.75
C VAL A 385 7.17 6.15 23.90
N ASP A 386 8.17 5.42 24.36
CA ASP A 386 8.15 4.73 25.66
C ASP A 386 8.85 5.59 26.71
N LEU A 387 8.05 6.27 27.53
CA LEU A 387 8.53 7.08 28.64
C LEU A 387 8.81 6.20 29.85
N THR A 388 10.05 5.71 29.91
CA THR A 388 10.57 4.99 31.07
C THR A 388 10.96 5.94 32.22
N GLU A 389 11.41 7.15 31.88
CA GLU A 389 11.88 8.19 32.79
C GLU A 389 10.85 9.31 32.99
N ASN A 390 10.90 9.96 34.17
CA ASN A 390 10.04 11.11 34.44
C ASN A 390 10.57 12.35 33.71
N ILE A 391 9.81 12.94 32.80
CA ILE A 391 10.15 14.19 32.10
C ILE A 391 9.46 15.41 32.73
N SER A 392 9.81 16.64 32.31
CA SER A 392 9.16 17.85 32.83
C SER A 392 7.72 18.02 32.35
N SER A 393 6.92 18.79 33.09
CA SER A 393 5.54 19.13 32.73
C SER A 393 5.43 19.91 31.42
N GLU A 394 6.45 20.70 31.06
CA GLU A 394 6.50 21.41 29.77
C GLU A 394 6.59 20.43 28.60
N THR A 395 7.44 19.40 28.71
CA THR A 395 7.58 18.37 27.68
C THR A 395 6.32 17.49 27.59
N MET A 396 5.68 17.17 28.71
CA MET A 396 4.40 16.45 28.72
C MET A 396 3.29 17.22 27.99
N LEU A 397 3.21 18.54 28.22
CA LEU A 397 2.26 19.41 27.53
C LEU A 397 2.51 19.41 26.02
N LYS A 398 3.77 19.57 25.59
CA LYS A 398 4.16 19.52 24.17
C LYS A 398 3.79 18.18 23.53
N LEU A 399 3.99 17.06 24.23
CA LEU A 399 3.57 15.74 23.76
C LEU A 399 2.04 15.61 23.63
N SER A 400 1.28 16.14 24.59
CA SER A 400 -0.19 16.08 24.55
C SER A 400 -0.81 16.89 23.39
N LEU A 401 -0.08 17.89 22.89
CA LEU A 401 -0.49 18.73 21.76
C LEU A 401 0.15 18.29 20.43
N CYS A 402 0.89 17.18 20.42
CA CYS A 402 1.60 16.72 19.25
C CYS A 402 0.69 15.89 18.34
N ASP A 403 0.30 16.45 17.19
CA ASP A 403 -0.54 15.76 16.19
C ASP A 403 0.14 14.52 15.59
N LYS A 404 1.47 14.43 15.66
CA LYS A 404 2.26 13.30 15.15
C LYS A 404 2.26 12.11 16.11
N LEU A 405 1.85 12.31 17.37
CA LEU A 405 1.89 11.25 18.38
C LEU A 405 0.95 10.10 17.99
N ARG A 406 1.51 8.91 17.84
CA ARG A 406 0.77 7.67 17.57
C ARG A 406 0.51 6.90 18.85
N LEU A 407 1.57 6.64 19.62
CA LEU A 407 1.54 5.82 20.82
C LEU A 407 2.49 6.38 21.87
N LEU A 408 1.98 6.53 23.08
CA LEU A 408 2.75 6.89 24.26
C LEU A 408 2.64 5.78 25.29
N ILE A 409 3.76 5.18 25.70
CA ILE A 409 3.81 4.19 26.78
C ILE A 409 4.29 4.87 28.06
N MET A 410 3.55 4.70 29.15
CA MET A 410 3.85 5.28 30.46
C MET A 410 3.68 4.25 31.58
N LYS A 411 4.36 4.47 32.70
CA LYS A 411 4.21 3.62 33.89
C LYS A 411 2.92 3.92 34.67
N ARG A 412 2.46 5.18 34.67
CA ARG A 412 1.33 5.66 35.48
C ARG A 412 0.48 6.65 34.70
N ASP A 413 -0.79 6.74 35.08
CA ASP A 413 -1.74 7.75 34.60
C ASP A 413 -1.22 9.16 34.88
N ASP A 414 -1.34 10.05 33.89
CA ASP A 414 -1.01 11.47 34.01
C ASP A 414 -2.21 12.34 33.59
N MET A 415 -2.34 13.52 34.19
CA MET A 415 -3.46 14.43 33.93
C MET A 415 -3.48 14.99 32.50
N PHE A 416 -2.33 15.12 31.85
CA PHE A 416 -2.25 15.67 30.47
C PHE A 416 -2.91 14.77 29.42
N PHE A 417 -3.03 13.47 29.70
CA PHE A 417 -3.51 12.47 28.74
C PHE A 417 -4.89 11.87 29.06
N LYS A 418 -5.65 12.46 30.00
CA LYS A 418 -6.96 11.93 30.42
C LYS A 418 -8.01 11.81 29.30
N ASN A 419 -7.88 12.61 28.24
CA ASN A 419 -8.83 12.63 27.12
C ASN A 419 -8.43 11.71 25.96
N PHE A 420 -7.34 10.94 26.11
CA PHE A 420 -6.85 10.03 25.08
C PHE A 420 -7.50 8.65 25.25
N ASP A 421 -7.55 7.89 24.17
CA ASP A 421 -7.84 6.47 24.27
C ASP A 421 -6.65 5.76 24.93
N MET A 422 -6.93 4.78 25.79
CA MET A 422 -5.92 4.18 26.66
C MET A 422 -5.82 2.68 26.48
N LEU A 423 -4.61 2.13 26.66
CA LEU A 423 -4.35 0.70 26.74
C LEU A 423 -3.90 0.33 28.14
N LYS A 424 -4.53 -0.69 28.74
CA LYS A 424 -4.18 -1.24 30.05
C LYS A 424 -3.96 -2.75 29.95
N VAL A 425 -3.11 -3.29 30.82
CA VAL A 425 -2.90 -4.74 30.92
C VAL A 425 -4.21 -5.41 31.34
N ASP A 426 -4.65 -6.40 30.58
CA ASP A 426 -5.82 -7.20 30.93
C ASP A 426 -5.49 -8.06 32.16
N LYS A 427 -6.25 -7.86 33.25
CA LYS A 427 -6.05 -8.60 34.50
C LYS A 427 -6.66 -10.01 34.46
N LYS A 428 -7.48 -10.30 33.47
CA LYS A 428 -8.23 -11.55 33.33
C LYS A 428 -7.58 -12.48 32.31
N ARG A 429 -6.98 -11.93 31.26
CA ARG A 429 -6.30 -12.68 30.19
C ARG A 429 -4.85 -12.24 30.06
N SER A 430 -3.97 -13.19 29.78
CA SER A 430 -2.58 -12.89 29.43
C SER A 430 -2.46 -12.34 28.00
N LEU A 431 -1.24 -11.93 27.62
CA LEU A 431 -0.89 -11.69 26.22
C LEU A 431 -1.44 -12.79 25.29
N PRO A 432 -1.95 -12.44 24.09
CA PRO A 432 -1.86 -11.14 23.42
C PRO A 432 -3.00 -10.14 23.75
N TRP A 433 -3.72 -10.33 24.87
CA TRP A 433 -4.86 -9.49 25.22
C TRP A 433 -4.51 -8.25 26.06
N LEU A 434 -5.18 -7.14 25.76
CA LEU A 434 -5.16 -5.87 26.48
C LEU A 434 -6.60 -5.36 26.70
N GLU A 435 -6.76 -4.41 27.62
CA GLU A 435 -7.97 -3.61 27.76
C GLU A 435 -7.81 -2.29 27.01
N PHE A 436 -8.68 -2.05 26.02
CA PHE A 436 -8.78 -0.79 25.30
C PHE A 436 -9.86 0.07 25.95
N VAL A 437 -9.48 1.21 26.51
CA VAL A 437 -10.38 2.15 27.18
C VAL A 437 -10.57 3.35 26.28
N THR A 438 -11.79 3.55 25.78
CA THR A 438 -12.07 4.71 24.92
C THR A 438 -12.09 6.00 25.76
N LYS A 439 -11.91 7.15 25.11
CA LYS A 439 -12.08 8.49 25.72
C LYS A 439 -13.48 8.72 26.31
N ARG A 440 -14.47 7.91 25.94
CA ARG A 440 -15.83 7.89 26.51
C ARG A 440 -15.95 7.04 27.78
N GLY A 441 -14.90 6.28 28.12
CA GLY A 441 -14.84 5.41 29.30
C GLY A 441 -15.30 3.98 29.06
N GLU A 442 -15.54 3.56 27.82
CA GLU A 442 -15.90 2.18 27.48
C GLU A 442 -14.67 1.28 27.53
N ILE A 443 -14.78 0.10 28.14
CA ILE A 443 -13.63 -0.82 28.32
C ILE A 443 -13.84 -2.07 27.46
N LEU A 444 -13.04 -2.19 26.41
CA LEU A 444 -13.14 -3.25 25.41
C LEU A 444 -11.99 -4.26 25.53
N PRO A 445 -12.24 -5.55 25.29
CA PRO A 445 -11.18 -6.53 25.10
C PRO A 445 -10.48 -6.27 23.76
N LEU A 446 -9.15 -6.23 23.73
CA LEU A 446 -8.35 -6.04 22.52
C LEU A 446 -7.31 -7.16 22.40
N LYS A 447 -7.35 -7.92 21.32
CA LYS A 447 -6.31 -8.89 20.95
C LYS A 447 -5.32 -8.21 20.01
N LEU A 448 -4.06 -8.13 20.41
CA LEU A 448 -3.00 -7.61 19.55
C LEU A 448 -2.80 -8.50 18.31
N ILE A 449 -2.57 -7.87 17.16
CA ILE A 449 -2.30 -8.54 15.89
C ILE A 449 -0.93 -8.06 15.39
N GLU A 450 -0.06 -9.01 15.05
CA GLU A 450 1.18 -8.71 14.35
C GLU A 450 0.95 -8.84 12.85
N ASP A 451 0.46 -7.78 12.22
CA ASP A 451 0.29 -7.78 10.77
C ASP A 451 1.66 -7.74 10.07
N GLY A 452 1.90 -8.73 9.22
CA GLY A 452 2.99 -8.79 8.25
C GLY A 452 2.88 -7.79 7.10
N TYR A 453 2.24 -6.63 7.31
CA TYR A 453 2.12 -5.55 6.33
C TYR A 453 3.53 -5.02 5.97
N LYS A 454 4.03 -5.34 4.78
CA LYS A 454 5.23 -4.71 4.20
C LYS A 454 4.79 -3.48 3.42
N GLU A 455 5.65 -2.47 3.43
CA GLU A 455 5.41 -1.09 2.98
C GLU A 455 4.78 -0.97 1.58
N SER A 456 3.93 0.04 1.41
CA SER A 456 3.93 0.90 0.23
C SER A 456 4.22 2.33 0.72
N PRO A 457 5.14 3.07 0.09
CA PRO A 457 5.50 4.43 0.48
C PRO A 457 4.43 5.40 -0.02
N LEU A 458 3.54 5.86 0.85
CA LEU A 458 2.67 7.01 0.54
C LEU A 458 2.71 7.98 1.72
N GLY A 459 3.77 8.77 1.73
CA GLY A 459 3.84 10.03 2.45
C GLY A 459 4.11 11.13 1.43
N GLU A 460 3.06 11.67 0.82
CA GLU A 460 2.93 13.04 0.33
C GLU A 460 1.61 13.15 -0.45
N ASN A 461 0.92 14.28 -0.28
CA ASN A 461 -0.28 14.73 -1.01
C ASN A 461 -1.12 13.64 -1.66
N VAL A 462 -2.27 13.30 -1.07
CA VAL A 462 -3.27 12.40 -1.68
C VAL A 462 -3.62 12.95 -3.07
N ASN A 463 -2.92 12.42 -4.09
CA ASN A 463 -3.14 12.78 -5.46
C ASN A 463 -4.50 12.16 -5.80
N LYS A 464 -5.51 13.01 -5.99
CA LYS A 464 -6.86 12.56 -6.33
C LYS A 464 -6.90 11.86 -7.69
N ASN A 465 -5.85 12.03 -8.50
CA ASN A 465 -5.64 11.35 -9.76
C ASN A 465 -5.04 9.96 -9.52
N ILE A 466 -5.94 9.02 -9.25
CA ILE A 466 -5.59 7.60 -9.15
C ILE A 466 -5.51 7.04 -10.57
N ASN A 467 -4.31 6.63 -10.97
CA ASN A 467 -4.08 5.97 -12.25
C ASN A 467 -3.13 4.77 -12.05
N PRO A 468 -3.16 3.77 -12.95
CA PRO A 468 -2.33 2.58 -12.81
C PRO A 468 -0.83 2.88 -12.94
N TRP A 469 -0.46 3.88 -13.73
CA TRP A 469 0.95 4.22 -14.02
C TRP A 469 1.68 4.80 -12.81
N ASN A 470 1.04 5.71 -12.08
CA ASN A 470 1.51 6.26 -10.80
C ASN A 470 1.68 5.14 -9.76
N LEU A 471 0.77 4.16 -9.73
CA LEU A 471 0.86 3.02 -8.83
C LEU A 471 2.07 2.13 -9.13
N LEU A 472 2.44 2.04 -10.41
CA LEU A 472 3.64 1.35 -10.88
C LEU A 472 4.91 2.19 -10.75
N GLY A 473 4.81 3.49 -10.43
CA GLY A 473 5.92 4.43 -10.42
C GLY A 473 6.45 4.76 -11.82
N LEU A 474 5.59 4.68 -12.84
CA LEU A 474 5.92 4.95 -14.24
C LEU A 474 5.22 6.22 -14.72
N GLU A 475 5.96 7.10 -15.39
CA GLU A 475 5.39 8.25 -16.12
C GLU A 475 5.21 7.84 -17.58
N ILE A 476 3.96 7.60 -17.98
CA ILE A 476 3.61 7.18 -19.34
C ILE A 476 2.61 8.19 -19.92
N GLU A 477 2.93 8.74 -21.09
CA GLU A 477 1.98 9.46 -21.90
C GLU A 477 0.86 8.51 -22.34
N SER A 478 -0.33 8.73 -21.82
CA SER A 478 -1.53 7.96 -22.15
C SER A 478 -2.71 8.91 -22.30
N ASP A 479 -3.66 8.54 -23.17
CA ASP A 479 -4.94 9.25 -23.31
C ASP A 479 -5.89 8.95 -22.13
N PHE A 480 -5.43 8.19 -21.13
CA PHE A 480 -6.22 7.80 -19.98
C PHE A 480 -6.53 8.99 -19.08
N VAL A 481 -7.82 9.25 -18.91
CA VAL A 481 -8.31 10.28 -18.00
C VAL A 481 -8.53 9.64 -16.65
N SER A 482 -7.75 10.06 -15.66
CA SER A 482 -7.89 9.57 -14.28
C SER A 482 -9.30 9.83 -13.77
N GLU A 483 -9.96 8.80 -13.26
CA GLU A 483 -11.25 8.96 -12.59
C GLU A 483 -11.04 9.70 -11.26
N GLU A 484 -11.77 10.80 -11.08
CA GLU A 484 -11.84 11.49 -9.79
C GLU A 484 -12.84 10.77 -8.90
N PHE A 485 -12.33 10.16 -7.83
CA PHE A 485 -13.17 9.52 -6.83
C PHE A 485 -13.40 10.44 -5.64
N GLU A 486 -14.64 10.50 -5.14
CA GLU A 486 -15.00 11.24 -3.94
C GLU A 486 -15.64 10.33 -2.88
N GLY A 487 -15.58 10.77 -1.63
CA GLY A 487 -16.29 10.14 -0.51
C GLY A 487 -15.85 8.71 -0.18
N GLU A 488 -16.83 7.79 -0.09
CA GLU A 488 -16.62 6.39 0.31
C GLU A 488 -15.74 5.63 -0.68
N TYR A 489 -15.93 5.82 -1.99
CA TYR A 489 -15.22 5.08 -3.04
C TYR A 489 -13.72 5.39 -3.03
N LEU A 490 -13.34 6.68 -2.88
CA LEU A 490 -11.93 7.10 -2.76
C LEU A 490 -11.24 6.44 -1.57
N SER A 491 -11.93 6.33 -0.43
CA SER A 491 -11.39 5.69 0.76
C SER A 491 -11.13 4.20 0.54
N VAL A 492 -12.02 3.51 -0.18
CA VAL A 492 -11.86 2.08 -0.48
C VAL A 492 -10.72 1.86 -1.46
N ILE A 493 -10.57 2.73 -2.47
CA ILE A 493 -9.41 2.65 -3.36
C ILE A 493 -8.10 2.89 -2.59
N MET A 494 -8.02 3.90 -1.73
CA MET A 494 -6.79 4.14 -0.94
C MET A 494 -6.44 2.93 -0.06
N SER A 495 -7.44 2.25 0.49
CA SER A 495 -7.24 0.97 1.20
C SER A 495 -6.70 -0.12 0.26
N SER A 496 -7.21 -0.23 -0.97
CA SER A 496 -6.68 -1.18 -1.95
C SER A 496 -5.26 -0.88 -2.39
N ILE A 497 -4.92 0.41 -2.60
CA ILE A 497 -3.57 0.86 -2.95
C ILE A 497 -2.57 0.46 -1.86
N SER A 498 -2.96 0.57 -0.59
CA SER A 498 -2.11 0.15 0.52
C SER A 498 -1.83 -1.35 0.57
N GLN A 499 -2.65 -2.17 -0.10
CA GLN A 499 -2.49 -3.63 -0.20
C GLN A 499 -1.64 -4.05 -1.41
N TYR A 500 -1.47 -3.18 -2.41
CA TYR A 500 -0.63 -3.42 -3.58
C TYR A 500 0.87 -3.31 -3.23
N PRO A 501 1.79 -4.13 -3.80
CA PRO A 501 1.58 -5.11 -4.89
C PRO A 501 1.18 -6.51 -4.44
N LEU A 502 1.39 -6.86 -3.17
CA LEU A 502 1.20 -8.22 -2.65
C LEU A 502 -0.26 -8.68 -2.71
N GLY A 503 -1.20 -7.79 -2.41
CA GLY A 503 -2.64 -8.01 -2.41
C GLY A 503 -3.17 -8.82 -1.22
N ASP A 504 -4.50 -8.81 -1.06
CA ASP A 504 -5.28 -9.66 -0.15
C ASP A 504 -6.50 -10.20 -0.93
N GLU A 505 -6.43 -11.49 -1.28
CA GLU A 505 -7.47 -12.16 -2.08
C GLU A 505 -8.83 -12.20 -1.37
N ASN A 506 -8.83 -12.38 -0.04
CA ASN A 506 -10.06 -12.46 0.73
C ASN A 506 -10.75 -11.09 0.76
N TRP A 507 -9.98 -10.03 0.98
CA TRP A 507 -10.49 -8.67 0.94
C TRP A 507 -10.98 -8.29 -0.46
N ALA A 508 -10.20 -8.59 -1.49
CA ALA A 508 -10.59 -8.32 -2.88
C ALA A 508 -11.90 -9.03 -3.25
N ASN A 509 -12.09 -10.29 -2.84
CA ASN A 509 -13.34 -11.03 -3.06
C ASN A 509 -14.56 -10.39 -2.39
N GLN A 510 -14.40 -9.83 -1.18
CA GLN A 510 -15.49 -9.13 -0.51
C GLN A 510 -15.85 -7.81 -1.19
N MET A 511 -14.87 -7.12 -1.77
CA MET A 511 -15.06 -5.81 -2.40
C MET A 511 -15.53 -5.88 -3.86
N GLU A 512 -15.33 -7.02 -4.55
CA GLU A 512 -15.57 -7.18 -6.00
C GLU A 512 -16.95 -6.70 -6.48
N ALA A 513 -18.01 -7.00 -5.71
CA ALA A 513 -19.37 -6.65 -6.09
C ALA A 513 -19.62 -5.13 -6.06
N ARG A 514 -19.13 -4.42 -5.04
CA ARG A 514 -19.46 -3.00 -4.80
C ARG A 514 -18.37 -2.04 -5.29
N TYR A 515 -17.11 -2.47 -5.24
CA TYR A 515 -15.92 -1.68 -5.54
C TYR A 515 -14.97 -2.45 -6.48
N PRO A 516 -15.33 -2.62 -7.76
CA PRO A 516 -14.61 -3.50 -8.69
C PRO A 516 -13.15 -3.06 -8.89
N LEU A 517 -12.89 -1.75 -9.04
CA LEU A 517 -11.53 -1.25 -9.20
C LEU A 517 -10.67 -1.46 -7.93
N ALA A 518 -11.24 -1.24 -6.75
CA ALA A 518 -10.50 -1.48 -5.51
C ALA A 518 -10.19 -2.96 -5.31
N ALA A 519 -11.13 -3.85 -5.64
CA ALA A 519 -10.90 -5.29 -5.66
C ALA A 519 -9.78 -5.67 -6.63
N TRP A 520 -9.75 -5.08 -7.82
CA TRP A 520 -8.68 -5.26 -8.80
C TRP A 520 -7.30 -4.88 -8.25
N ILE A 521 -7.16 -3.67 -7.70
CA ILE A 521 -5.89 -3.15 -7.16
C ILE A 521 -5.39 -4.03 -6.00
N ALA A 522 -6.29 -4.42 -5.09
CA ALA A 522 -5.95 -5.25 -3.93
C ALA A 522 -5.75 -6.74 -4.27
N SER A 523 -5.96 -7.18 -5.51
CA SER A 523 -5.77 -8.58 -5.87
C SER A 523 -4.30 -8.96 -5.90
N PRO A 524 -3.87 -10.12 -5.37
CA PRO A 524 -2.55 -10.67 -5.61
C PRO A 524 -2.36 -11.08 -7.09
N ASP A 525 -1.13 -11.18 -7.56
CA ASP A 525 -0.79 -11.53 -8.96
C ASP A 525 -1.55 -12.76 -9.49
N LYS A 526 -1.59 -13.84 -8.71
CA LYS A 526 -2.27 -15.10 -9.09
C LYS A 526 -3.79 -14.94 -9.22
N GLY A 527 -4.38 -14.01 -8.47
CA GLY A 527 -5.82 -13.75 -8.45
C GLY A 527 -6.29 -12.77 -9.53
N ARG A 528 -5.37 -11.98 -10.11
CA ARG A 528 -5.70 -10.94 -11.09
C ARG A 528 -6.35 -11.52 -12.34
N TRP A 529 -5.76 -12.52 -13.01
CA TRP A 529 -6.34 -13.03 -14.25
C TRP A 529 -7.81 -13.53 -14.11
N PRO A 530 -8.15 -14.44 -13.17
CA PRO A 530 -9.54 -14.85 -12.96
C PRO A 530 -10.47 -13.70 -12.60
N ARG A 531 -9.98 -12.69 -11.86
CA ARG A 531 -10.79 -11.52 -11.49
C ARG A 531 -11.01 -10.58 -12.69
N TRP A 532 -10.02 -10.41 -13.55
CA TRP A 532 -10.15 -9.64 -14.80
C TRP A 532 -11.31 -10.17 -15.62
N GLN A 533 -11.38 -11.49 -15.81
CA GLN A 533 -12.44 -12.13 -16.59
C GLN A 533 -13.86 -11.80 -16.08
N ARG A 534 -14.01 -11.54 -14.77
CA ARG A 534 -15.29 -11.16 -14.16
C ARG A 534 -15.53 -9.65 -14.13
N LEU A 535 -14.45 -8.86 -14.08
CA LEU A 535 -14.51 -7.40 -13.90
C LEU A 535 -14.31 -6.59 -15.18
N ARG A 536 -13.85 -7.19 -16.29
CA ARG A 536 -13.46 -6.49 -17.54
C ARG A 536 -14.49 -5.52 -18.11
N GLU A 537 -15.78 -5.74 -17.88
CA GLU A 537 -16.86 -4.83 -18.32
C GLU A 537 -17.13 -3.67 -17.33
N ARG A 538 -16.50 -3.69 -16.15
CA ARG A 538 -16.76 -2.79 -15.01
C ARG A 538 -15.55 -1.96 -14.59
N ILE A 539 -14.39 -2.18 -15.20
CA ILE A 539 -13.16 -1.42 -14.93
C ILE A 539 -12.52 -1.02 -16.25
N ASP A 540 -11.88 0.14 -16.27
CA ASP A 540 -11.23 0.65 -17.48
C ASP A 540 -10.06 -0.27 -17.91
N PRO A 541 -9.94 -0.61 -19.20
CA PRO A 541 -8.84 -1.41 -19.75
C PRO A 541 -7.43 -0.92 -19.43
N GLU A 542 -7.22 0.37 -19.12
CA GLU A 542 -5.91 0.89 -18.71
C GLU A 542 -5.37 0.16 -17.46
N TRP A 543 -6.26 -0.32 -16.58
CA TRP A 543 -5.90 -1.05 -15.36
C TRP A 543 -5.31 -2.44 -15.60
N LEU A 544 -5.37 -2.96 -16.84
CA LEU A 544 -4.60 -4.13 -17.27
C LEU A 544 -3.09 -3.94 -17.07
N ALA A 545 -2.60 -2.70 -16.94
CA ALA A 545 -1.21 -2.41 -16.60
C ALA A 545 -0.72 -3.14 -15.33
N LEU A 546 -1.61 -3.41 -14.36
CA LEU A 546 -1.27 -4.14 -13.13
C LEU A 546 -1.20 -5.66 -13.31
N LEU A 547 -1.63 -6.19 -14.45
CA LEU A 547 -1.58 -7.61 -14.73
C LEU A 547 -0.13 -8.04 -15.03
N ASN A 548 0.34 -9.04 -14.28
CA ASN A 548 1.63 -9.65 -14.54
C ASN A 548 1.50 -10.83 -15.53
N LEU A 549 2.22 -10.74 -16.66
CA LEU A 549 2.25 -11.77 -17.71
C LEU A 549 2.83 -13.12 -17.22
N ASP A 550 3.58 -13.16 -16.11
CA ASP A 550 4.07 -14.41 -15.52
C ASP A 550 2.96 -15.28 -14.94
N PHE A 551 1.84 -14.66 -14.55
CA PHE A 551 0.70 -15.34 -13.92
C PHE A 551 -0.52 -15.44 -14.85
N LEU A 552 -0.37 -14.96 -16.09
CA LEU A 552 -1.34 -15.10 -17.15
C LEU A 552 -1.10 -16.43 -17.89
N PRO A 553 -2.13 -17.27 -18.10
CA PRO A 553 -2.06 -18.34 -19.09
C PRO A 553 -1.75 -17.74 -20.45
N ILE A 554 -0.55 -17.96 -20.97
CA ILE A 554 -0.02 -17.16 -22.08
C ILE A 554 -0.83 -17.34 -23.38
N GLU A 555 -1.55 -18.46 -23.51
CA GLU A 555 -2.50 -18.76 -24.59
C GLU A 555 -3.67 -17.75 -24.61
N LYS A 556 -3.94 -17.08 -23.49
CA LYS A 556 -5.01 -16.09 -23.30
C LYS A 556 -4.57 -14.65 -23.59
N LEU A 557 -3.32 -14.42 -24.00
CA LEU A 557 -2.81 -13.09 -24.31
C LEU A 557 -3.60 -12.38 -25.43
N VAL A 558 -4.19 -13.14 -26.36
CA VAL A 558 -5.08 -12.58 -27.41
C VAL A 558 -6.26 -11.85 -26.78
N GLU A 559 -6.91 -12.45 -25.80
CA GLU A 559 -8.12 -11.90 -25.18
C GLU A 559 -7.84 -10.54 -24.52
N ILE A 560 -6.66 -10.42 -23.90
CA ILE A 560 -6.21 -9.17 -23.26
C ILE A 560 -5.79 -8.15 -24.31
N SER A 561 -5.06 -8.56 -25.34
CA SER A 561 -4.52 -7.64 -26.35
C SER A 561 -5.61 -7.06 -27.26
N ASP A 562 -6.76 -7.72 -27.40
CA ASP A 562 -7.92 -7.15 -28.07
C ASP A 562 -8.52 -5.95 -27.31
N GLU A 563 -8.54 -6.01 -25.97
CA GLU A 563 -9.11 -4.97 -25.10
C GLU A 563 -8.12 -3.88 -24.68
N ALA A 564 -6.84 -4.24 -24.54
CA ALA A 564 -5.84 -3.37 -23.96
C ALA A 564 -5.62 -2.08 -24.78
N PRO A 565 -5.48 -0.91 -24.13
CA PRO A 565 -5.11 0.32 -24.79
C PRO A 565 -3.64 0.30 -25.22
N GLU A 566 -3.25 1.23 -26.09
CA GLU A 566 -1.90 1.24 -26.69
C GLU A 566 -0.77 1.42 -25.66
N SER A 567 -1.01 2.20 -24.62
CA SER A 567 -0.11 2.38 -23.47
C SER A 567 0.23 1.04 -22.80
N VAL A 568 -0.80 0.23 -22.51
CA VAL A 568 -0.66 -1.11 -21.92
C VAL A 568 0.00 -2.08 -22.90
N LEU A 569 -0.40 -2.08 -24.18
CA LEU A 569 0.20 -2.92 -25.21
C LEU A 569 1.70 -2.64 -25.38
N ASN A 570 2.14 -1.39 -25.27
CA ASN A 570 3.56 -1.04 -25.32
C ASN A 570 4.32 -1.65 -24.13
N MET A 571 3.79 -1.52 -22.92
CA MET A 571 4.40 -2.15 -21.73
C MET A 571 4.45 -3.69 -21.86
N PHE A 572 3.40 -4.30 -22.41
CA PHE A 572 3.38 -5.75 -22.65
C PHE A 572 4.32 -6.18 -23.77
N ALA A 573 4.56 -5.36 -24.79
CA ALA A 573 5.52 -5.65 -25.84
C ALA A 573 6.94 -5.83 -25.25
N ASP A 574 7.36 -4.94 -24.35
CA ASP A 574 8.66 -5.04 -23.68
C ASP A 574 8.78 -6.30 -22.81
N LYS A 575 7.75 -6.61 -22.02
CA LYS A 575 7.72 -7.83 -21.20
C LYS A 575 7.70 -9.11 -22.05
N LEU A 576 6.91 -9.12 -23.13
CA LEU A 576 6.82 -10.26 -24.04
C LEU A 576 8.12 -10.47 -24.81
N LYS A 577 8.81 -9.40 -25.21
CA LYS A 577 10.15 -9.44 -25.83
C LYS A 577 11.16 -10.14 -24.93
N ILE A 578 11.19 -9.83 -23.64
CA ILE A 578 12.07 -10.52 -22.68
C ILE A 578 11.71 -12.02 -22.63
N LYS A 579 10.42 -12.34 -22.47
CA LYS A 579 9.92 -13.72 -22.42
C LYS A 579 10.26 -14.53 -23.67
N LEU A 580 10.02 -14.00 -24.87
CA LEU A 580 10.31 -14.68 -26.14
C LEU A 580 11.80 -14.94 -26.34
N ARG A 581 12.67 -14.09 -25.79
CA ARG A 581 14.13 -14.27 -25.83
C ARG A 581 14.62 -15.30 -24.82
N GLU A 582 13.93 -15.44 -23.69
CA GLU A 582 14.25 -16.43 -22.66
C GLU A 582 13.74 -17.84 -23.01
N ASP A 583 12.53 -17.94 -23.59
CA ASP A 583 11.89 -19.20 -23.98
C ASP A 583 11.20 -19.06 -25.35
N SER A 584 11.81 -19.64 -26.39
CA SER A 584 11.26 -19.64 -27.76
C SER A 584 9.95 -20.41 -27.88
N ASP A 585 9.67 -21.38 -26.99
CA ASP A 585 8.42 -22.16 -27.03
C ASP A 585 7.19 -21.31 -26.67
N ILE A 586 7.40 -20.13 -26.10
CA ILE A 586 6.33 -19.16 -25.86
C ILE A 586 5.64 -18.79 -27.17
N PHE A 587 6.36 -18.75 -28.31
CA PHE A 587 5.76 -18.58 -29.63
C PHE A 587 4.67 -19.63 -29.88
N LEU A 588 4.97 -20.92 -29.65
CA LEU A 588 4.04 -22.01 -29.90
C LEU A 588 2.79 -21.95 -29.02
N ARG A 589 2.94 -21.52 -27.76
CA ARG A 589 1.83 -21.39 -26.81
C ARG A 589 0.98 -20.14 -27.07
N THR A 590 1.59 -19.06 -27.55
CA THR A 590 0.89 -17.80 -27.81
C THR A 590 0.28 -17.70 -29.20
N ARG A 591 0.77 -18.48 -30.17
CA ARG A 591 0.28 -18.48 -31.55
C ARG A 591 -1.24 -18.77 -31.57
N PRO A 592 -2.07 -17.77 -31.94
CA PRO A 592 -3.53 -17.93 -31.91
C PRO A 592 -4.02 -18.93 -32.95
N ILE A 593 -4.98 -19.79 -32.61
CA ILE A 593 -5.63 -20.71 -33.57
C ILE A 593 -6.70 -19.94 -34.38
N MET A 594 -6.26 -18.96 -35.18
CA MET A 594 -7.12 -18.14 -36.03
C MET A 594 -6.49 -17.94 -37.40
N GLU A 595 -7.30 -17.95 -38.46
CA GLU A 595 -6.85 -17.62 -39.82
C GLU A 595 -6.44 -16.14 -39.90
N SER A 596 -5.36 -15.83 -40.62
CA SER A 596 -4.84 -14.46 -40.78
C SER A 596 -5.89 -13.47 -41.31
N ARG A 597 -6.80 -13.95 -42.18
CA ARG A 597 -7.91 -13.14 -42.75
C ARG A 597 -8.93 -12.67 -41.71
N LYS A 598 -9.06 -13.39 -40.60
CA LYS A 598 -9.98 -13.10 -39.50
C LYS A 598 -9.25 -12.45 -38.31
N ALA A 599 -7.98 -12.11 -38.44
CA ALA A 599 -7.18 -11.55 -37.36
C ALA A 599 -7.88 -10.33 -36.72
N SER A 600 -8.09 -10.43 -35.41
CA SER A 600 -8.54 -9.34 -34.55
C SER A 600 -7.39 -8.36 -34.28
N ARG A 601 -7.66 -7.28 -33.54
CA ARG A 601 -6.63 -6.29 -33.17
C ARG A 601 -5.53 -6.93 -32.33
N GLY A 602 -5.91 -7.74 -31.35
CA GLY A 602 -4.99 -8.48 -30.48
C GLY A 602 -4.16 -9.50 -31.24
N VAL A 603 -4.77 -10.23 -32.19
CA VAL A 603 -4.00 -11.16 -33.05
C VAL A 603 -3.03 -10.43 -33.97
N SER A 604 -3.43 -9.31 -34.57
CA SER A 604 -2.51 -8.48 -35.34
C SER A 604 -1.37 -7.93 -34.49
N TRP A 605 -1.63 -7.58 -33.23
CA TRP A 605 -0.59 -7.16 -32.28
C TRP A 605 0.37 -8.31 -31.92
N ILE A 606 -0.11 -9.50 -31.59
CA ILE A 606 0.76 -10.67 -31.32
C ILE A 606 1.63 -11.00 -32.54
N ALA A 607 1.05 -11.01 -33.73
CA ALA A 607 1.79 -11.23 -34.96
C ALA A 607 2.89 -10.17 -35.15
N ALA A 608 2.63 -8.90 -34.85
CA ALA A 608 3.63 -7.84 -34.85
C ALA A 608 4.77 -8.10 -33.84
N GLN A 609 4.45 -8.61 -32.65
CA GLN A 609 5.44 -8.95 -31.63
C GLN A 609 6.33 -10.13 -32.05
N PHE A 610 5.77 -11.14 -32.72
CA PHE A 610 6.56 -12.22 -33.30
C PHE A 610 7.52 -11.66 -34.35
N LEU A 611 7.02 -10.89 -35.32
CA LEU A 611 7.84 -10.29 -36.38
C LEU A 611 8.96 -9.42 -35.79
N SER A 612 8.64 -8.56 -34.82
CA SER A 612 9.61 -7.68 -34.15
C SER A 612 10.73 -8.46 -33.45
N ASN A 613 10.45 -9.70 -33.04
CA ASN A 613 11.41 -10.57 -32.36
C ASN A 613 11.94 -11.71 -33.25
N ALA A 614 11.68 -11.68 -34.56
CA ALA A 614 12.09 -12.73 -35.50
C ALA A 614 13.57 -13.14 -35.37
N PRO A 615 14.55 -12.21 -35.19
CA PRO A 615 15.96 -12.58 -35.04
C PRO A 615 16.29 -13.49 -33.85
N TRP A 616 15.42 -13.51 -32.83
CA TRP A 616 15.62 -14.27 -31.60
C TRP A 616 14.77 -15.54 -31.52
N LEU A 617 13.90 -15.78 -32.50
CA LEU A 617 13.06 -16.98 -32.56
C LEU A 617 13.74 -18.10 -33.34
N SER A 618 13.34 -19.33 -33.06
CA SER A 618 13.88 -20.54 -33.66
C SER A 618 13.47 -20.68 -35.14
N GLU A 619 14.35 -21.24 -35.96
CA GLU A 619 14.17 -21.28 -37.42
C GLU A 619 12.93 -22.04 -37.89
N ASN A 620 12.48 -23.02 -37.09
CA ASN A 620 11.24 -23.76 -37.33
C ASN A 620 9.96 -22.90 -37.27
N THR A 621 10.03 -21.67 -36.73
CA THR A 621 8.89 -20.74 -36.67
C THR A 621 8.78 -19.84 -37.90
N TYR A 622 9.86 -19.67 -38.67
CA TYR A 622 9.91 -18.65 -39.71
C TYR A 622 8.92 -18.88 -40.84
N LEU A 623 8.67 -20.13 -41.23
CA LEU A 623 7.65 -20.45 -42.24
C LEU A 623 6.26 -19.99 -41.82
N ASP A 624 5.84 -20.23 -40.57
CA ASP A 624 4.56 -19.72 -40.05
C ASP A 624 4.58 -18.20 -39.94
N MET A 625 5.72 -17.59 -39.64
CA MET A 625 5.83 -16.12 -39.63
C MET A 625 5.64 -15.51 -41.02
N LEU A 626 6.25 -16.10 -42.05
CA LEU A 626 6.13 -15.69 -43.44
C LEU A 626 4.71 -15.90 -43.99
N GLU A 627 4.09 -17.04 -43.71
CA GLU A 627 2.77 -17.41 -44.24
C GLU A 627 1.60 -16.80 -43.45
N TRP A 628 1.71 -16.75 -42.13
CA TRP A 628 0.61 -16.35 -41.24
C TRP A 628 0.86 -15.00 -40.57
N SER A 629 2.02 -14.78 -39.94
CA SER A 629 2.23 -13.59 -39.10
C SER A 629 2.19 -12.30 -39.92
N ILE A 630 2.82 -12.25 -41.10
CA ILE A 630 2.79 -11.07 -41.98
C ILE A 630 1.34 -10.69 -42.34
N ASP A 631 0.54 -11.65 -42.80
CA ASP A 631 -0.85 -11.38 -43.19
C ASP A 631 -1.74 -11.03 -41.99
N ALA A 632 -1.53 -11.68 -40.84
CA ALA A 632 -2.28 -11.40 -39.62
C ALA A 632 -1.96 -10.01 -39.06
N TRP A 633 -0.68 -9.61 -39.00
CA TRP A 633 -0.24 -8.28 -38.60
C TRP A 633 -0.86 -7.20 -39.48
N LEU A 634 -0.82 -7.39 -40.81
CA LEU A 634 -1.31 -6.40 -41.77
C LEU A 634 -2.83 -6.21 -41.78
N ARG A 635 -3.59 -7.06 -41.08
CA ARG A 635 -5.04 -6.91 -40.97
C ARG A 635 -5.44 -5.70 -40.14
N ASN A 636 -4.80 -5.52 -38.98
CA ASN A 636 -4.97 -4.38 -38.07
C ASN A 636 -3.60 -3.99 -37.47
N PRO A 637 -2.69 -3.38 -38.25
CA PRO A 637 -1.34 -3.06 -37.79
C PRO A 637 -1.38 -2.17 -36.53
N PRO A 638 -0.67 -2.54 -35.45
CA PRO A 638 -0.47 -1.65 -34.31
C PRO A 638 0.19 -0.33 -34.74
N LYS A 639 -0.08 0.80 -34.06
CA LYS A 639 0.54 2.08 -34.39
C LYS A 639 2.07 2.00 -34.39
N LYS A 640 2.64 1.41 -33.33
CA LYS A 640 4.08 1.10 -33.24
C LYS A 640 4.37 -0.22 -33.94
N SER A 641 4.75 -0.14 -35.21
CA SER A 641 5.04 -1.28 -36.08
C SER A 641 6.43 -1.22 -36.72
N LEU A 642 7.25 -0.21 -36.40
CA LEU A 642 8.60 -0.04 -36.94
C LEU A 642 9.46 -1.30 -36.78
N ASP A 643 9.48 -1.90 -35.58
CA ASP A 643 10.29 -3.08 -35.33
C ASP A 643 9.75 -4.33 -36.03
N ALA A 644 8.44 -4.41 -36.28
CA ALA A 644 7.85 -5.46 -37.10
C ALA A 644 8.30 -5.33 -38.56
N ILE A 645 8.36 -4.10 -39.10
CA ILE A 645 8.89 -3.85 -40.45
C ILE A 645 10.36 -4.30 -40.56
N LYS A 646 11.19 -3.95 -39.58
CA LYS A 646 12.59 -4.41 -39.51
C LYS A 646 12.69 -5.93 -39.44
N GLY A 647 11.82 -6.56 -38.64
CA GLY A 647 11.75 -8.00 -38.48
C GLY A 647 11.34 -8.74 -39.76
N VAL A 648 10.36 -8.20 -40.50
CA VAL A 648 9.96 -8.73 -41.82
C VAL A 648 11.11 -8.61 -42.82
N TYR A 649 11.75 -7.45 -42.90
CA TYR A 649 12.90 -7.25 -43.76
C TYR A 649 14.02 -8.24 -43.42
N TRP A 650 14.33 -8.39 -42.13
CA TRP A 650 15.32 -9.37 -41.66
C TRP A 650 14.97 -10.80 -42.07
N LEU A 651 13.70 -11.22 -41.90
CA LEU A 651 13.23 -12.56 -42.29
C LEU A 651 13.44 -12.82 -43.79
N PHE A 652 13.05 -11.87 -44.65
CA PHE A 652 13.25 -12.02 -46.08
C PHE A 652 14.73 -12.04 -46.47
N THR A 653 15.59 -11.24 -45.82
CA THR A 653 17.04 -11.24 -46.09
C THR A 653 17.76 -12.48 -45.59
N LYS A 654 17.20 -13.23 -44.63
CA LYS A 654 17.85 -14.43 -44.09
C LYS A 654 17.82 -15.60 -45.08
N GLU A 655 16.72 -15.78 -45.79
CA GLU A 655 16.54 -16.86 -46.77
C GLU A 655 16.91 -16.44 -48.21
N ASN A 656 16.93 -15.14 -48.52
CA ASN A 656 17.18 -14.62 -49.86
C ASN A 656 18.29 -13.57 -49.87
N ASN A 657 19.28 -13.75 -50.75
CA ASN A 657 20.34 -12.76 -50.99
C ASN A 657 19.97 -11.74 -52.07
N ASN A 658 18.87 -11.94 -52.79
CA ASN A 658 18.42 -11.06 -53.85
C ASN A 658 17.57 -9.90 -53.29
N LEU A 659 18.22 -8.77 -53.03
CA LEU A 659 17.59 -7.59 -52.43
C LEU A 659 16.43 -7.02 -53.26
N THR A 660 16.42 -7.19 -54.60
CA THR A 660 15.33 -6.69 -55.44
C THR A 660 14.03 -7.46 -55.24
N GLU A 661 14.10 -8.79 -55.10
CA GLU A 661 12.93 -9.62 -54.79
C GLU A 661 12.37 -9.29 -53.40
N ILE A 662 13.25 -8.95 -52.46
CA ILE A 662 12.87 -8.52 -51.12
C ILE A 662 12.13 -7.18 -51.18
N ASP A 663 12.64 -6.21 -51.95
CA ASP A 663 11.98 -4.92 -52.13
C ASP A 663 10.60 -5.09 -52.78
N GLU A 664 10.44 -5.97 -53.78
CA GLU A 664 9.13 -6.29 -54.36
C GLU A 664 8.14 -6.84 -53.31
N LEU A 665 8.61 -7.68 -52.39
CA LEU A 665 7.80 -8.19 -51.29
C LEU A 665 7.44 -7.07 -50.30
N MET A 666 8.39 -6.19 -49.96
CA MET A 666 8.13 -5.02 -49.12
C MET A 666 7.14 -4.06 -49.79
N HIS A 667 7.20 -3.86 -51.10
CA HIS A 667 6.23 -3.05 -51.84
C HIS A 667 4.82 -3.64 -51.84
N LYS A 668 4.67 -4.96 -51.78
CA LYS A 668 3.35 -5.59 -51.57
C LYS A 668 2.77 -5.23 -50.21
N ILE A 669 3.62 -5.09 -49.19
CA ILE A 669 3.23 -4.66 -47.83
C ILE A 669 2.86 -3.17 -47.83
N LYS A 670 3.70 -2.33 -48.44
CA LYS A 670 3.49 -0.88 -48.63
C LYS A 670 2.05 -0.57 -49.03
N ASN A 671 1.49 -1.30 -50.00
CA ASN A 671 0.17 -1.02 -50.57
C ASN A 671 -1.05 -1.23 -49.64
N LYS A 672 -0.89 -1.82 -48.44
CA LYS A 672 -2.00 -2.05 -47.49
C LYS A 672 -2.27 -0.85 -46.53
N HIS A 673 -1.57 0.28 -46.66
CA HIS A 673 -1.60 1.39 -45.69
C HIS A 673 -2.80 2.38 -45.80
N LYS A 674 -3.53 2.40 -46.92
CA LYS A 674 -4.43 3.54 -47.28
C LYS A 674 -5.55 3.86 -46.28
N LYS A 675 -5.90 2.92 -45.39
CA LYS A 675 -6.95 3.08 -44.37
C LYS A 675 -6.41 3.25 -42.95
N LEU A 676 -5.09 3.33 -42.79
CA LEU A 676 -4.45 3.44 -41.48
C LEU A 676 -4.42 4.90 -40.99
N ASP A 677 -4.35 5.03 -39.67
CA ASP A 677 -4.14 6.28 -38.96
C ASP A 677 -2.83 6.97 -39.39
N ASP A 678 -2.81 8.31 -39.36
CA ASP A 678 -1.65 9.11 -39.77
C ASP A 678 -0.42 8.88 -38.88
N MET A 679 -0.63 8.49 -37.61
CA MET A 679 0.44 8.20 -36.65
C MET A 679 0.93 6.74 -36.71
N ASN A 680 0.42 5.93 -37.64
CA ASN A 680 0.81 4.53 -37.77
C ASN A 680 2.14 4.38 -38.54
N ASP A 681 3.12 3.67 -37.94
CA ASP A 681 4.45 3.49 -38.53
C ASP A 681 4.44 2.88 -39.93
N VAL A 682 3.49 1.97 -40.24
CA VAL A 682 3.38 1.35 -41.57
C VAL A 682 3.00 2.38 -42.61
N LYS A 683 2.12 3.33 -42.25
CA LYS A 683 1.71 4.42 -43.14
C LYS A 683 2.83 5.43 -43.32
N ILE A 684 3.49 5.82 -42.23
CA ILE A 684 4.62 6.75 -42.26
C ILE A 684 5.76 6.18 -43.13
N TRP A 685 6.12 4.90 -42.93
CA TRP A 685 7.09 4.19 -43.76
C TRP A 685 6.64 4.12 -45.23
N SER A 686 5.37 3.82 -45.50
CA SER A 686 4.85 3.79 -46.87
C SER A 686 4.89 5.16 -47.56
N ASN A 687 4.58 6.24 -46.83
CA ASN A 687 4.67 7.60 -47.34
C ASN A 687 6.12 7.99 -47.63
N MET A 688 7.05 7.60 -46.76
CA MET A 688 8.49 7.76 -47.01
C MET A 688 8.91 7.02 -48.29
N LEU A 689 8.45 5.78 -48.50
CA LEU A 689 8.71 5.06 -49.76
C LEU A 689 8.09 5.75 -50.98
N ASP A 690 6.87 6.27 -50.89
CA ASP A 690 6.25 7.05 -51.98
C ASP A 690 7.07 8.32 -52.30
N MET A 691 7.62 8.98 -51.28
CA MET A 691 8.43 10.18 -51.45
C MET A 691 9.69 9.88 -52.24
N VAL A 692 10.39 8.78 -51.92
CA VAL A 692 11.66 8.41 -52.55
C VAL A 692 11.45 7.79 -53.93
N LEU A 693 10.50 6.86 -54.08
CA LEU A 693 10.33 6.08 -55.32
C LEU A 693 9.43 6.76 -56.34
N ASP A 694 8.36 7.41 -55.88
CA ASP A 694 7.31 7.97 -56.74
C ASP A 694 7.39 9.51 -56.85
N GLU A 695 8.46 10.11 -56.31
CA GLU A 695 8.66 11.58 -56.17
C GLU A 695 7.43 12.31 -55.61
N LYS A 696 6.66 11.63 -54.74
CA LYS A 696 5.43 12.16 -54.17
C LYS A 696 5.75 13.36 -53.28
N LYS A 697 5.17 14.52 -53.61
CA LYS A 697 5.25 15.71 -52.76
C LYS A 697 4.38 15.56 -51.52
N LEU A 698 5.02 15.22 -50.40
CA LEU A 698 4.39 15.18 -49.08
C LEU A 698 4.30 16.59 -48.46
N ASP A 699 3.30 16.80 -47.62
CA ASP A 699 3.13 18.05 -46.87
C ASP A 699 4.07 18.16 -45.65
N GLY A 700 4.06 19.32 -44.98
CA GLY A 700 4.95 19.58 -43.85
C GLY A 700 4.69 18.71 -42.61
N ASN A 701 3.45 18.24 -42.41
CA ASN A 701 3.09 17.37 -41.29
C ASN A 701 3.49 15.92 -41.59
N GLU A 702 3.24 15.45 -42.81
CA GLU A 702 3.66 14.11 -43.26
C GLU A 702 5.18 13.94 -43.17
N ILE A 703 5.95 14.95 -43.59
CA ILE A 703 7.42 14.95 -43.48
C ILE A 703 7.86 14.99 -42.01
N ARG A 704 7.18 15.77 -41.17
CA ARG A 704 7.48 15.79 -39.73
C ARG A 704 7.33 14.40 -39.11
N MET A 705 6.24 13.69 -39.44
CA MET A 705 6.04 12.33 -38.94
C MET A 705 7.15 11.37 -39.39
N ILE A 706 7.65 11.50 -40.62
CA ILE A 706 8.78 10.69 -41.10
C ILE A 706 10.04 11.00 -40.28
N VAL A 707 10.39 12.27 -40.11
CA VAL A 707 11.60 12.70 -39.40
C VAL A 707 11.56 12.32 -37.91
N GLU A 708 10.39 12.40 -37.28
CA GLU A 708 10.22 12.09 -35.84
C GLU A 708 10.13 10.59 -35.55
N LYS A 709 9.54 9.77 -36.45
CA LYS A 709 9.21 8.36 -36.17
C LYS A 709 10.10 7.35 -36.88
N MET A 710 10.68 7.69 -38.04
CA MET A 710 11.51 6.76 -38.81
C MET A 710 13.00 6.97 -38.49
N PRO A 711 13.84 5.91 -38.55
CA PRO A 711 15.29 6.04 -38.41
C PRO A 711 15.84 7.08 -39.40
N SER A 712 16.76 7.93 -38.93
CA SER A 712 17.36 9.00 -39.75
C SER A 712 18.05 8.47 -41.00
N ASP A 713 18.66 7.28 -40.91
CA ASP A 713 19.23 6.56 -42.05
C ASP A 713 18.22 6.26 -43.16
N TRP A 714 16.94 6.06 -42.84
CA TRP A 714 15.94 5.62 -43.80
C TRP A 714 15.48 6.72 -44.75
N TRP A 715 15.42 7.96 -44.28
CA TRP A 715 15.03 9.12 -45.08
C TRP A 715 16.22 9.99 -45.51
N ALA A 716 17.45 9.60 -45.18
CA ALA A 716 18.67 10.35 -45.48
C ALA A 716 18.80 10.72 -46.98
N VAL A 717 18.35 9.86 -47.90
CA VAL A 717 18.35 10.11 -49.36
C VAL A 717 17.75 11.47 -49.72
N GLU A 718 16.69 11.86 -49.01
CA GLU A 718 15.92 13.08 -49.25
C GLU A 718 16.22 14.20 -48.24
N SER A 719 17.18 13.99 -47.33
CA SER A 719 17.48 14.93 -46.24
C SER A 719 17.79 16.35 -46.72
N GLN A 720 18.64 16.49 -47.76
CA GLN A 720 19.00 17.79 -48.32
C GLN A 720 17.78 18.49 -48.97
N ASN A 721 16.91 17.73 -49.63
CA ASN A 721 15.68 18.28 -50.23
C ASN A 721 14.68 18.73 -49.16
N ILE A 722 14.52 17.97 -48.08
CA ILE A 722 13.66 18.35 -46.95
C ILE A 722 14.14 19.66 -46.32
N LEU A 723 15.45 19.80 -46.07
CA LEU A 723 16.02 21.03 -45.52
C LEU A 723 15.80 22.23 -46.46
N LEU A 724 15.99 22.04 -47.78
CA LEU A 724 15.76 23.10 -48.78
C LEU A 724 14.31 23.60 -48.78
N ARG A 725 13.32 22.72 -48.58
CA ARG A 725 11.90 23.13 -48.46
C ARG A 725 11.67 24.01 -47.23
N GLY A 726 12.35 23.70 -46.13
CA GLY A 726 12.39 24.54 -44.91
C GLY A 726 13.00 25.91 -45.16
N ILE A 727 14.18 25.96 -45.79
CA ILE A 727 14.89 27.20 -46.14
C ILE A 727 14.06 28.09 -47.06
N ARG A 728 13.36 27.50 -48.03
CA ARG A 728 12.44 28.20 -48.95
C ARG A 728 11.12 28.62 -48.30
N ALA A 729 10.96 28.36 -47.01
CA ALA A 729 9.77 28.68 -46.22
C ALA A 729 8.47 28.15 -46.83
N GLU A 730 8.51 26.94 -47.39
CA GLU A 730 7.29 26.25 -47.83
C GLU A 730 6.33 26.04 -46.64
N ASP A 731 5.03 26.13 -46.91
CA ASP A 731 4.00 26.01 -45.87
C ASP A 731 4.12 24.67 -45.13
N GLY A 732 4.22 24.73 -43.81
CA GLY A 732 4.39 23.56 -42.95
C GLY A 732 5.83 23.10 -42.70
N PHE A 733 6.85 23.71 -43.33
CA PHE A 733 8.26 23.27 -43.18
C PHE A 733 9.12 24.14 -42.26
N LYS A 734 8.61 25.24 -41.71
CA LYS A 734 9.39 26.17 -40.87
C LYS A 734 10.02 25.54 -39.63
N TRP A 735 9.51 24.39 -39.20
CA TRP A 735 10.01 23.67 -38.03
C TRP A 735 11.39 23.05 -38.25
N THR A 736 11.73 22.67 -39.49
CA THR A 736 13.02 22.04 -39.84
C THR A 736 14.22 22.93 -39.52
N LEU A 737 14.01 24.25 -39.49
CA LEU A 737 15.03 25.26 -39.17
C LEU A 737 15.25 25.44 -37.67
N LYS A 738 14.30 25.02 -36.83
CA LYS A 738 14.28 25.28 -35.39
C LYS A 738 14.46 24.04 -34.55
N GLU A 739 13.86 22.93 -34.97
CA GLU A 739 13.92 21.67 -34.25
C GLU A 739 15.29 21.01 -34.43
N ASN A 740 15.67 20.17 -33.46
CA ASN A 740 16.95 19.49 -33.45
C ASN A 740 16.91 18.22 -34.32
N VAL A 741 16.98 18.41 -35.63
CA VAL A 741 17.10 17.32 -36.60
C VAL A 741 18.59 17.08 -36.87
N PRO A 742 19.07 15.81 -36.95
CA PRO A 742 20.49 15.50 -37.13
C PRO A 742 20.92 15.72 -38.60
N TRP A 743 20.92 16.98 -39.04
CA TRP A 743 21.20 17.37 -40.43
C TRP A 743 22.61 16.99 -40.87
N CYS A 744 23.60 17.15 -39.98
CA CYS A 744 24.98 16.80 -40.29
C CYS A 744 25.14 15.30 -40.62
N SER A 745 24.54 14.40 -39.84
CA SER A 745 24.68 12.96 -40.08
C SER A 745 23.84 12.46 -41.25
N THR A 746 22.74 13.13 -41.58
CA THR A 746 21.85 12.77 -42.68
C THR A 746 22.30 13.33 -44.03
N ILE A 747 22.85 14.56 -44.07
CA ILE A 747 23.28 15.23 -45.30
C ILE A 747 24.74 14.94 -45.63
N LEU A 748 25.67 14.96 -44.66
CA LEU A 748 27.11 14.75 -44.89
C LEU A 748 27.42 13.27 -45.10
N ARG A 749 26.99 12.78 -46.26
CA ARG A 749 27.14 11.40 -46.71
C ARG A 749 27.85 11.33 -48.05
N PRO A 750 28.74 10.34 -48.29
CA PRO A 750 29.40 10.19 -49.57
C PRO A 750 28.39 9.82 -50.64
N LYS A 751 28.63 10.30 -51.85
CA LYS A 751 27.83 9.94 -53.01
C LYS A 751 27.94 8.45 -53.29
N GLY A 752 26.79 7.77 -53.44
CA GLY A 752 26.73 6.35 -53.71
C GLY A 752 26.73 5.46 -52.46
N GLU A 753 26.67 6.04 -51.24
CA GLU A 753 26.48 5.27 -50.01
C GLU A 753 25.23 4.39 -50.14
N LYS A 754 25.40 3.08 -49.94
CA LYS A 754 24.27 2.14 -49.92
C LYS A 754 23.51 2.31 -48.62
N ILE A 755 22.20 2.38 -48.71
CA ILE A 755 21.34 2.53 -47.53
C ILE A 755 20.52 1.27 -47.37
N GLN A 756 20.57 0.68 -46.18
CA GLN A 756 19.81 -0.53 -45.88
C GLN A 756 18.43 -0.14 -45.33
N VAL A 757 17.52 0.20 -46.24
CA VAL A 757 16.13 0.53 -45.90
C VAL A 757 15.21 -0.56 -46.44
N PRO A 758 14.24 -1.05 -45.65
CA PRO A 758 13.23 -1.96 -46.14
C PRO A 758 12.45 -1.35 -47.31
N GLY A 759 12.64 -1.88 -48.53
CA GLY A 759 12.01 -1.39 -49.74
C GLY A 759 12.79 -0.33 -50.52
N LEU A 760 14.05 -0.02 -50.19
CA LEU A 760 14.91 0.90 -50.99
C LEU A 760 16.33 0.34 -51.15
N SER A 761 16.48 -0.95 -51.35
CA SER A 761 17.79 -1.60 -51.36
C SER A 761 18.65 -1.22 -52.57
N GLU A 762 18.02 -0.80 -53.69
CA GLU A 762 18.72 -0.29 -54.88
C GLU A 762 19.16 1.17 -54.76
N GLU A 763 18.49 1.95 -53.91
CA GLU A 763 18.72 3.38 -53.78
C GLU A 763 20.06 3.68 -53.10
N LYS A 764 20.66 4.79 -53.54
CA LYS A 764 21.95 5.25 -53.03
C LYS A 764 21.86 6.70 -52.65
N HIS A 765 22.58 7.07 -51.60
CA HIS A 765 22.63 8.47 -51.19
C HIS A 765 23.20 9.35 -52.32
N PRO A 766 22.55 10.48 -52.67
CA PRO A 766 23.02 11.36 -53.75
C PRO A 766 24.35 12.06 -53.44
N GLY A 767 24.72 12.10 -52.16
CA GLY A 767 25.85 12.83 -51.62
C GLY A 767 25.44 14.25 -51.22
N CYS A 768 26.29 14.93 -50.44
CA CYS A 768 26.07 16.33 -50.08
C CYS A 768 26.44 17.24 -51.28
N ASP A 769 25.49 18.02 -51.80
CA ASP A 769 25.80 19.14 -52.70
C ASP A 769 26.09 20.40 -51.87
N PHE A 770 27.36 20.77 -51.79
CA PHE A 770 27.84 21.90 -51.01
C PHE A 770 27.25 23.26 -51.44
N LYS A 771 26.61 23.35 -52.61
CA LYS A 771 25.92 24.58 -53.04
C LYS A 771 24.80 25.02 -52.09
N ILE A 772 24.27 24.09 -51.29
CA ILE A 772 23.27 24.40 -50.25
C ILE A 772 23.76 25.46 -49.25
N ILE A 773 25.09 25.63 -49.09
CA ILE A 773 25.68 26.63 -48.19
C ILE A 773 25.13 28.04 -48.44
N SER A 774 24.96 28.44 -49.71
CA SER A 774 24.47 29.77 -50.09
C SER A 774 23.00 29.99 -49.70
N GLU A 775 22.21 28.92 -49.67
CA GLU A 775 20.81 28.97 -49.24
C GLU A 775 20.70 28.94 -47.70
N ILE A 776 21.57 28.17 -47.04
CA ILE A 776 21.67 28.17 -45.56
C ILE A 776 22.07 29.56 -45.07
N GLU A 777 23.10 30.17 -45.67
CA GLU A 777 23.62 31.48 -45.28
C GLU A 777 22.54 32.57 -45.24
N ARG A 778 21.59 32.54 -46.18
CA ARG A 778 20.47 33.50 -46.27
C ARG A 778 19.46 33.36 -45.14
N THR A 779 19.47 32.25 -44.42
CA THR A 779 18.52 31.93 -43.35
C THR A 779 19.15 31.85 -41.97
N LEU A 780 20.49 31.90 -41.86
CA LEU A 780 21.21 31.95 -40.59
C LEU A 780 20.81 33.18 -39.78
N ASN A 781 20.29 32.95 -38.58
CA ASN A 781 19.97 33.98 -37.60
C ASN A 781 20.07 33.38 -36.20
N SER A 782 19.82 34.17 -35.14
CA SER A 782 19.89 33.68 -33.76
C SER A 782 18.85 32.62 -33.38
N SER A 783 17.96 32.21 -34.30
CA SER A 783 16.88 31.23 -34.06
C SER A 783 17.00 29.94 -34.87
N THR A 784 18.09 29.76 -35.63
CA THR A 784 18.38 28.50 -36.34
C THR A 784 18.97 27.45 -35.39
N SER A 785 18.65 26.17 -35.63
CA SER A 785 19.11 25.07 -34.79
C SER A 785 20.63 24.87 -34.88
N GLU A 786 21.21 24.37 -33.79
CA GLU A 786 22.66 24.12 -33.68
C GLU A 786 23.16 23.16 -34.76
N SER A 787 22.37 22.16 -35.14
CA SER A 787 22.70 21.21 -36.21
C SER A 787 22.87 21.90 -37.58
N ILE A 788 22.07 22.94 -37.87
CA ILE A 788 22.19 23.71 -39.12
C ILE A 788 23.44 24.60 -39.07
N MET A 789 23.73 25.22 -37.92
CA MET A 789 24.95 26.01 -37.73
C MET A 789 26.19 25.13 -37.92
N ASP A 790 26.17 23.93 -37.35
CA ASP A 790 27.24 22.95 -37.50
C ASP A 790 27.36 22.45 -38.93
N LEU A 791 26.25 22.20 -39.64
CA LEU A 791 26.28 21.85 -41.06
C LEU A 791 26.91 22.95 -41.90
N TYR A 792 26.52 24.20 -41.65
CA TYR A 792 27.09 25.38 -42.30
C TYR A 792 28.60 25.49 -42.03
N ASP A 793 29.01 25.46 -40.76
CA ASP A 793 30.42 25.58 -40.37
C ASP A 793 31.26 24.43 -40.95
N SER A 794 30.71 23.20 -40.96
CA SER A 794 31.37 22.02 -41.53
C SER A 794 31.63 22.18 -43.03
N ILE A 795 30.61 22.57 -43.80
CA ILE A 795 30.72 22.78 -45.25
C ILE A 795 31.62 23.98 -45.55
N ASN A 796 31.46 25.09 -44.81
CA ASN A 796 32.25 26.31 -44.99
C ASN A 796 33.75 26.08 -44.73
N ASN A 797 34.09 25.37 -43.65
CA ASN A 797 35.48 25.01 -43.34
C ASN A 797 36.06 24.10 -44.43
N SER A 798 35.25 23.18 -44.96
CA SER A 798 35.66 22.29 -46.05
C SER A 798 35.96 23.04 -47.36
N ILE A 799 35.06 23.93 -47.80
CA ILE A 799 35.25 24.78 -48.99
C ILE A 799 36.49 25.66 -48.85
N ASN A 800 36.70 26.27 -47.68
CA ASN A 800 37.83 27.15 -47.43
C ASN A 800 39.14 26.41 -47.06
N GLN A 801 39.12 25.07 -47.05
CA GLN A 801 40.25 24.21 -46.67
C GLN A 801 40.82 24.49 -45.25
N ILE A 802 39.95 24.88 -44.31
CA ILE A 802 40.27 25.17 -42.91
C ILE A 802 40.04 23.93 -42.07
N SER A 803 40.90 23.70 -41.06
CA SER A 803 40.67 22.64 -40.08
C SER A 803 39.36 22.87 -39.32
N PRO A 804 38.54 21.83 -39.12
CA PRO A 804 37.28 21.98 -38.39
C PRO A 804 37.48 22.47 -36.95
N THR A 805 36.57 23.32 -36.51
CA THR A 805 36.42 23.68 -35.09
C THR A 805 35.50 22.69 -34.38
N SER A 806 35.53 22.71 -33.05
CA SER A 806 34.57 21.95 -32.24
C SER A 806 33.13 22.39 -32.55
N GLY A 807 32.26 21.43 -32.85
CA GLY A 807 30.84 21.67 -33.15
C GLY A 807 29.98 21.85 -31.91
N ARG A 808 28.75 22.29 -32.12
CA ARG A 808 27.73 22.53 -31.08
C ARG A 808 26.97 21.25 -30.73
N THR A 809 26.57 20.46 -31.72
CA THR A 809 25.82 19.20 -31.53
C THR A 809 26.74 18.01 -31.23
N HIS A 810 27.98 18.06 -31.74
CA HIS A 810 29.01 17.08 -31.46
C HIS A 810 30.38 17.71 -31.74
N GLU A 811 31.35 17.51 -30.83
CA GLU A 811 32.69 18.13 -30.91
C GLU A 811 33.37 17.87 -32.26
N LEU A 812 33.32 16.62 -32.72
CA LEU A 812 33.93 16.18 -33.98
C LEU A 812 33.06 16.34 -35.25
N VAL A 813 31.88 16.98 -35.21
CA VAL A 813 30.93 17.04 -36.35
C VAL A 813 31.56 17.58 -37.64
N GLY A 814 32.43 18.58 -37.53
CA GLY A 814 33.07 19.22 -38.66
C GLY A 814 33.97 18.30 -39.48
N TRP A 815 34.40 17.17 -38.92
CA TRP A 815 35.16 16.15 -39.64
C TRP A 815 34.31 15.40 -40.66
N LEU A 816 32.98 15.31 -40.49
CA LEU A 816 32.08 14.67 -41.45
C LEU A 816 32.08 15.34 -42.84
N ALA A 817 32.50 16.61 -42.93
CA ALA A 817 32.66 17.32 -44.19
C ALA A 817 34.11 17.36 -44.70
N GLN A 818 35.07 16.68 -44.06
CA GLN A 818 36.49 16.69 -44.41
C GLN A 818 36.93 15.35 -45.03
N PRO A 819 37.96 15.34 -45.90
CA PRO A 819 38.52 14.10 -46.43
C PRO A 819 39.05 13.21 -45.29
N ILE A 820 38.73 11.91 -45.35
CA ILE A 820 39.03 10.92 -44.29
C ILE A 820 40.54 10.83 -44.03
N GLU A 821 41.35 11.08 -45.05
CA GLU A 821 42.81 11.08 -45.00
C GLU A 821 43.37 12.15 -44.07
N LYS A 822 42.61 13.23 -43.80
CA LYS A 822 43.00 14.31 -42.88
C LYS A 822 42.51 14.11 -41.45
N TRP A 823 41.71 13.08 -41.18
CA TRP A 823 41.12 12.88 -39.86
C TRP A 823 42.20 12.46 -38.84
N PRO A 824 42.32 13.15 -37.69
CA PRO A 824 43.23 12.75 -36.63
C PRO A 824 42.73 11.50 -35.91
N TYR A 825 43.53 10.98 -34.98
CA TYR A 825 43.05 9.99 -34.03
C TYR A 825 42.13 10.66 -33.02
N PHE A 826 40.92 10.12 -32.86
CA PHE A 826 39.95 10.58 -31.87
C PHE A 826 39.98 9.68 -30.65
N SER A 827 39.94 10.27 -29.46
CA SER A 827 39.77 9.54 -28.21
C SER A 827 38.32 9.04 -28.04
N ASN A 828 38.13 8.02 -27.21
CA ASN A 828 36.79 7.52 -26.89
C ASN A 828 35.90 8.57 -26.22
N GLU A 829 36.49 9.50 -25.46
CA GLU A 829 35.77 10.58 -24.80
C GLU A 829 35.23 11.58 -25.83
N GLU A 830 36.05 11.99 -26.81
CA GLU A 830 35.63 12.88 -27.91
C GLU A 830 34.59 12.23 -28.83
N LEU A 831 34.66 10.90 -29.03
CA LEU A 831 33.72 10.15 -29.88
C LEU A 831 32.33 10.03 -29.27
N LEU A 832 32.23 9.87 -27.95
CA LEU A 832 30.96 9.67 -27.25
C LEU A 832 30.34 10.98 -26.75
N ASN A 833 31.00 12.12 -26.99
CA ASN A 833 30.58 13.44 -26.53
C ASN A 833 29.77 14.20 -27.60
N GLY A 834 28.49 13.85 -27.73
CA GLY A 834 27.55 14.56 -28.59
C GLY A 834 26.43 13.67 -29.14
N ASP A 835 25.87 14.10 -30.27
CA ASP A 835 24.83 13.42 -31.05
C ASP A 835 25.25 12.00 -31.51
N ILE A 836 24.39 11.01 -31.25
CA ILE A 836 24.67 9.58 -31.44
C ILE A 836 24.79 9.25 -32.94
N GLU A 837 23.95 9.86 -33.77
CA GLU A 837 23.95 9.67 -35.22
C GLU A 837 25.24 10.20 -35.86
N ILE A 838 25.78 11.30 -35.34
CA ILE A 838 27.11 11.80 -35.73
C ILE A 838 28.20 10.83 -35.25
N THR A 839 28.16 10.40 -33.99
CA THR A 839 29.11 9.42 -33.42
C THR A 839 29.19 8.16 -34.27
N GLU A 840 28.06 7.57 -34.65
CA GLU A 840 28.02 6.36 -35.47
C GLU A 840 28.77 6.52 -36.80
N ARG A 841 28.63 7.67 -37.46
CA ARG A 841 29.29 7.93 -38.75
C ARG A 841 30.78 8.14 -38.60
N ILE A 842 31.20 8.82 -37.53
CA ILE A 842 32.62 9.03 -37.23
C ILE A 842 33.28 7.69 -36.90
N LEU A 843 32.64 6.82 -36.12
CA LEU A 843 33.11 5.46 -35.82
C LEU A 843 33.25 4.61 -37.09
N LYS A 844 32.32 4.72 -38.04
CA LYS A 844 32.38 4.06 -39.35
C LYS A 844 33.43 4.70 -40.28
N ARG A 845 34.07 5.82 -39.90
CA ARG A 845 34.97 6.65 -40.71
C ARG A 845 34.39 7.02 -42.08
N ILE A 846 33.13 7.48 -42.09
CA ILE A 846 32.43 7.87 -43.31
C ILE A 846 32.31 9.40 -43.36
N SER A 847 32.72 10.00 -44.48
CA SER A 847 32.67 11.44 -44.72
C SER A 847 31.79 11.78 -45.92
N GLY A 848 31.04 12.87 -45.81
CA GLY A 848 30.29 13.50 -46.90
C GLY A 848 31.10 14.39 -47.82
N TYR A 849 32.42 14.45 -47.65
CA TYR A 849 33.30 15.23 -48.52
C TYR A 849 33.24 14.77 -49.98
N ASP A 850 32.94 15.69 -50.89
CA ASP A 850 32.98 15.46 -52.32
C ASP A 850 34.10 16.31 -52.95
N TYR A 851 35.10 15.62 -53.51
CA TYR A 851 36.29 16.18 -54.15
C TYR A 851 36.00 17.11 -55.35
N ARG A 852 34.73 17.28 -55.73
CA ARG A 852 34.30 18.15 -56.84
C ARG A 852 34.00 19.60 -56.43
N TYR A 853 33.91 19.91 -55.13
CA TYR A 853 33.55 21.24 -54.62
C TYR A 853 34.72 22.03 -54.03
N VAL A 854 35.93 21.46 -54.06
CA VAL A 854 37.20 22.03 -53.60
C VAL A 854 38.20 21.90 -54.73
#